data_AF-A0A7D5SJK4-F1
#
_entry.id   AF-A0A7D5SJK4-F1
#
_cell.length_a   1.000
_cell.length_b   1.000
_cell.length_c   1.000
_cell.angle_alpha   90.00
_cell.angle_beta   90.00
_cell.angle_gamma   90.00
#
_symmetry.space_group_name_H-M   'P 1'
#
loop_
_entity.id
_entity.type
_entity.pdbx_description
1 polymer ?
#
loop_
_entity_poly.entity_id
_entity_poly.type
_entity_poly.pdbx_seq_one_letter_code
_entity_poly.pdbx_strand_id
1 'polypeptide(L)'
;MKNILIIILGFATYILLHFSLIGYDNTKSHPTLNKVFLETMQKIFENKNPEELGFQLKLGDILNKLPGPAITNPGYFESTTGESEQSMTPEEWISHGGYSADEPEVPAAVRHFYDPVGLKDGKKYLTNRGTYWEGFYSNPGIDAIEWAMGDFKGTDNKWSLEKGKDYMKRALVEKDETKRRQLLAKAWRCFGEVLHNLADMACPPHTRNDSHAAPLGLGWGWALGSPDPYEELFRPEWVKDFLSNISENSFDPNLLQTISKAEKIREVHEAMAKFTNANFFTGETISGKQDTKNIKPLNGEKEYPSPKLENLEYVPEEFTYYKTFPSGRRVKMCKDDGYFSSLFRNRGYPYIDLECVKSQASELIPNFFAAALKDFYLFIPPLEVIIDEIDSENGTIKGTAKTYETEEYNQIIGYNGKVVVFVDSKFYNAECSNGAFELKLPKTEIENSKKIQAYVDFWGINYWSQPFQKSNYGHLKKFMLEITLKMVEESSGEIYDLSFNFISNNTITWQNNKFTHKEKTTSSSTEKEQTLYLEMNPYEKNYINKIIYDHKEQNHEEVGGYDLTDVITFHLELTQKDNLMWYSELMQWVDIWGAADLRKVLTNVSLVIVDKFGIYDDKGKIVGVNSKTYTYRNIDYSKDLDNRVTLWLMKQ
;
A
#
# COMPACT_ATOMS: atom_id res chain seq x y z
N MET A 1 -8.49 -66.77 7.60
CA MET A 1 -9.04 -65.96 6.49
C MET A 1 -9.99 -64.87 6.97
N LYS A 2 -11.08 -65.17 7.69
CA LYS A 2 -12.03 -64.15 8.22
C LYS A 2 -11.36 -63.01 9.01
N ASN A 3 -10.41 -63.33 9.90
CA ASN A 3 -9.74 -62.32 10.73
C ASN A 3 -8.76 -61.44 9.94
N ILE A 4 -8.13 -61.98 8.89
CA ILE A 4 -7.26 -61.21 7.98
C ILE A 4 -8.12 -60.26 7.14
N LEU A 5 -9.29 -60.71 6.69
CA LEU A 5 -10.22 -59.87 5.94
C LEU A 5 -10.73 -58.69 6.76
N ILE A 6 -11.04 -58.89 8.04
CA ILE A 6 -11.51 -57.83 8.95
C ILE A 6 -10.39 -56.80 9.22
N ILE A 7 -9.14 -57.25 9.38
CA ILE A 7 -8.00 -56.33 9.55
C ILE A 7 -7.76 -55.52 8.27
N ILE A 8 -7.82 -56.15 7.09
CA ILE A 8 -7.71 -55.46 5.81
C ILE A 8 -8.86 -54.47 5.61
N LEU A 9 -10.10 -54.86 5.94
CA LEU A 9 -11.26 -53.99 5.83
C LEU A 9 -11.18 -52.81 6.81
N GLY A 10 -10.71 -53.05 8.04
CA GLY A 10 -10.47 -52.02 9.04
C GLY A 10 -9.37 -51.04 8.62
N PHE A 11 -8.28 -51.55 8.06
CA PHE A 11 -7.19 -50.73 7.51
C PHE A 11 -7.66 -49.92 6.30
N ALA A 12 -8.42 -50.53 5.38
CA ALA A 12 -9.01 -49.86 4.22
C ALA A 12 -10.06 -48.81 4.61
N THR A 13 -10.86 -49.06 5.65
CA THR A 13 -11.87 -48.11 6.15
C THR A 13 -11.21 -46.95 6.90
N TYR A 14 -10.17 -47.21 7.68
CA TYR A 14 -9.34 -46.17 8.31
C TYR A 14 -8.66 -45.30 7.26
N ILE A 15 -8.08 -45.92 6.23
CA ILE A 15 -7.54 -45.27 5.03
C ILE A 15 -8.63 -44.38 4.40
N LEU A 16 -9.78 -44.94 4.01
CA LEU A 16 -10.87 -44.20 3.38
C LEU A 16 -11.40 -43.03 4.25
N LEU A 17 -11.53 -43.21 5.57
CA LEU A 17 -11.95 -42.15 6.49
C LEU A 17 -10.88 -41.07 6.66
N HIS A 18 -9.59 -41.44 6.64
CA HIS A 18 -8.48 -40.49 6.67
C HIS A 18 -8.43 -39.65 5.38
N PHE A 19 -8.72 -40.24 4.22
CA PHE A 19 -8.77 -39.54 2.92
C PHE A 19 -9.95 -38.58 2.78
N SER A 20 -11.11 -38.89 3.37
CA SER A 20 -12.23 -37.94 3.41
C SER A 20 -11.95 -36.69 4.26
N LEU A 21 -10.86 -36.69 5.03
CA LEU A 21 -10.51 -35.62 5.97
C LEU A 21 -9.24 -34.83 5.58
N ILE A 22 -8.46 -35.29 4.59
CA ILE A 22 -7.20 -34.66 4.17
C ILE A 22 -7.14 -34.71 2.63
N GLY A 23 -7.80 -33.75 2.00
CA GLY A 23 -7.76 -33.54 0.55
C GLY A 23 -7.23 -32.14 0.24
N TYR A 24 -6.41 -32.07 -0.81
CA TYR A 24 -6.02 -30.88 -1.57
C TYR A 24 -7.17 -29.87 -1.70
N ASP A 25 -6.94 -28.57 -1.45
CA ASP A 25 -8.05 -27.63 -1.39
C ASP A 25 -7.77 -26.19 -1.87
N ASN A 26 -7.45 -26.08 -3.16
CA ASN A 26 -7.58 -24.83 -3.94
C ASN A 26 -8.97 -24.19 -3.78
N THR A 27 -10.02 -24.99 -3.49
CA THR A 27 -11.38 -24.48 -3.28
C THR A 27 -11.61 -23.77 -1.94
N LYS A 28 -10.66 -23.83 -0.99
CA LYS A 28 -10.83 -23.25 0.36
C LYS A 28 -9.80 -22.19 0.73
N SER A 29 -8.51 -22.38 0.44
CA SER A 29 -7.45 -21.53 1.02
C SER A 29 -7.48 -20.09 0.51
N HIS A 30 -7.32 -19.86 -0.80
CA HIS A 30 -7.33 -18.51 -1.39
C HIS A 30 -8.68 -17.78 -1.24
N PRO A 31 -9.84 -18.43 -1.47
CA PRO A 31 -11.14 -17.78 -1.23
C PRO A 31 -11.31 -17.32 0.23
N THR A 32 -10.82 -18.12 1.18
CA THR A 32 -10.88 -17.77 2.60
C THR A 32 -9.90 -16.65 2.94
N LEU A 33 -8.68 -16.67 2.40
CA LEU A 33 -7.72 -15.57 2.57
C LEU A 33 -8.30 -14.24 2.09
N ASN A 34 -8.82 -14.21 0.86
CA ASN A 34 -9.46 -13.02 0.29
C ASN A 34 -10.63 -12.57 1.15
N LYS A 35 -11.50 -13.49 1.57
CA LYS A 35 -12.66 -13.17 2.42
C LYS A 35 -12.25 -12.61 3.77
N VAL A 36 -11.33 -13.26 4.49
CA VAL A 36 -10.92 -12.83 5.83
C VAL A 36 -10.15 -11.51 5.77
N PHE A 37 -9.35 -11.29 4.72
CA PHE A 37 -8.75 -9.98 4.43
C PHE A 37 -9.83 -8.90 4.35
N LEU A 38 -10.86 -9.09 3.53
CA LEU A 38 -11.95 -8.12 3.37
C LEU A 38 -12.74 -7.90 4.66
N GLU A 39 -13.10 -8.96 5.39
CA GLU A 39 -13.78 -8.86 6.68
C GLU A 39 -12.95 -8.05 7.69
N THR A 40 -11.63 -8.24 7.70
CA THR A 40 -10.71 -7.56 8.63
C THR A 40 -10.52 -6.10 8.22
N MET A 41 -10.32 -5.84 6.93
CA MET A 41 -10.21 -4.51 6.36
C MET A 41 -11.48 -3.69 6.65
N GLN A 42 -12.66 -4.24 6.35
CA GLN A 42 -13.94 -3.58 6.61
C GLN A 42 -14.08 -3.19 8.09
N LYS A 43 -13.80 -4.10 9.02
CA LYS A 43 -13.83 -3.80 10.47
C LYS A 43 -12.87 -2.67 10.89
N ILE A 44 -11.68 -2.61 10.29
CA ILE A 44 -10.73 -1.52 10.55
C ILE A 44 -11.29 -0.18 10.06
N PHE A 45 -11.91 -0.15 8.87
CA PHE A 45 -12.47 1.07 8.29
C PHE A 45 -13.82 1.49 8.90
N GLU A 46 -14.65 0.56 9.37
CA GLU A 46 -15.93 0.85 10.05
C GLU A 46 -15.74 1.71 11.31
N ASN A 47 -14.61 1.54 12.00
CA ASN A 47 -14.27 2.29 13.21
C ASN A 47 -13.66 3.67 12.90
N LYS A 48 -13.41 3.99 11.62
CA LYS A 48 -12.84 5.27 11.20
C LYS A 48 -13.93 6.19 10.66
N ASN A 49 -13.75 7.50 10.87
CA ASN A 49 -14.68 8.51 10.38
C ASN A 49 -14.57 8.63 8.84
N PRO A 50 -15.65 8.35 8.07
CA PRO A 50 -15.62 8.47 6.61
C PRO A 50 -15.27 9.88 6.11
N GLU A 51 -15.55 10.92 6.91
CA GLU A 51 -15.24 12.32 6.57
C GLU A 51 -13.73 12.58 6.60
N GLU A 52 -13.00 11.88 7.45
CA GLU A 52 -11.53 11.97 7.54
C GLU A 52 -10.85 11.15 6.45
N LEU A 53 -11.43 10.01 6.09
CA LEU A 53 -10.88 9.10 5.08
C LEU A 53 -11.21 9.50 3.64
N GLY A 54 -12.25 10.30 3.43
CA GLY A 54 -12.77 10.63 2.10
C GLY A 54 -13.51 9.47 1.42
N PHE A 55 -13.60 8.30 2.06
CA PHE A 55 -14.41 7.18 1.58
C PHE A 55 -14.94 6.29 2.70
N GLN A 56 -15.96 5.49 2.37
CA GLN A 56 -16.51 4.42 3.21
C GLN A 56 -16.63 3.14 2.40
N LEU A 57 -16.28 2.00 3.00
CA LEU A 57 -16.40 0.68 2.37
C LEU A 57 -17.75 0.03 2.70
N LYS A 58 -18.39 -0.58 1.69
CA LYS A 58 -19.66 -1.31 1.75
C LYS A 58 -19.65 -2.55 0.84
N LEU A 59 -18.55 -3.28 0.86
CA LEU A 59 -18.27 -4.37 -0.10
C LEU A 59 -19.17 -5.60 0.08
N GLY A 60 -19.67 -5.83 1.31
CA GLY A 60 -20.54 -6.96 1.65
C GLY A 60 -22.05 -6.67 1.58
N ASP A 61 -22.47 -5.47 1.18
CA ASP A 61 -23.90 -5.11 1.16
C ASP A 61 -24.66 -5.92 0.10
N ILE A 62 -25.69 -6.65 0.52
CA ILE A 62 -26.51 -7.49 -0.36
C ILE A 62 -27.24 -6.68 -1.44
N LEU A 63 -27.47 -5.38 -1.20
CA LEU A 63 -28.04 -4.48 -2.20
C LEU A 63 -27.06 -4.19 -3.34
N ASN A 64 -25.77 -4.47 -3.16
CA ASN A 64 -24.70 -4.22 -4.12
C ASN A 64 -24.34 -5.45 -4.96
N LYS A 65 -25.25 -6.41 -5.16
CA LYS A 65 -24.95 -7.55 -6.06
C LYS A 65 -24.72 -7.09 -7.50
N LEU A 66 -23.65 -7.58 -8.12
CA LEU A 66 -23.21 -7.25 -9.47
C LEU A 66 -23.27 -8.50 -10.34
N PRO A 67 -23.90 -8.45 -11.53
CA PRO A 67 -23.94 -9.57 -12.46
C PRO A 67 -22.62 -9.66 -13.23
N GLY A 68 -22.08 -10.87 -13.38
CA GLY A 68 -20.89 -11.12 -14.16
C GLY A 68 -20.57 -12.60 -14.31
N PRO A 69 -19.52 -12.95 -15.07
CA PRO A 69 -19.17 -14.33 -15.33
C PRO A 69 -18.34 -14.94 -14.19
N ALA A 70 -18.76 -16.09 -13.69
CA ALA A 70 -18.10 -16.86 -12.64
C ALA A 70 -17.84 -18.31 -13.09
N ILE A 71 -16.70 -18.86 -12.68
CA ILE A 71 -16.46 -20.30 -12.75
C ILE A 71 -17.48 -21.01 -11.86
N THR A 72 -18.25 -21.91 -12.47
CA THR A 72 -19.30 -22.70 -11.81
C THR A 72 -19.07 -24.21 -11.92
N ASN A 73 -18.17 -24.64 -12.79
CA ASN A 73 -17.72 -26.02 -12.88
C ASN A 73 -16.18 -26.06 -12.94
N PRO A 74 -15.49 -26.56 -11.91
CA PRO A 74 -14.04 -26.71 -11.93
C PRO A 74 -13.58 -27.67 -13.03
N GLY A 75 -12.34 -27.53 -13.48
CA GLY A 75 -11.77 -28.46 -14.45
C GLY A 75 -10.26 -28.34 -14.62
N TYR A 76 -9.63 -29.46 -14.98
CA TYR A 76 -8.18 -29.49 -15.25
C TYR A 76 -7.76 -28.66 -16.46
N PHE A 77 -8.63 -28.57 -17.47
CA PHE A 77 -8.38 -27.87 -18.73
C PHE A 77 -9.57 -27.02 -19.15
N GLU A 78 -9.34 -26.05 -20.06
CA GLU A 78 -10.38 -25.14 -20.58
C GLU A 78 -11.62 -25.88 -21.11
N SER A 79 -11.46 -27.06 -21.72
CA SER A 79 -12.58 -27.86 -22.24
C SER A 79 -13.47 -28.48 -21.15
N THR A 80 -13.00 -28.51 -19.91
CA THR A 80 -13.69 -29.10 -18.75
C THR A 80 -14.14 -28.06 -17.72
N THR A 81 -13.57 -26.86 -17.75
CA THR A 81 -13.96 -25.75 -16.88
C THR A 81 -15.17 -25.02 -17.46
N GLY A 82 -16.19 -24.80 -16.63
CA GLY A 82 -17.44 -24.14 -17.02
C GLY A 82 -17.62 -22.79 -16.34
N GLU A 83 -17.99 -21.77 -17.12
CA GLU A 83 -18.28 -20.41 -16.66
C GLU A 83 -19.74 -20.05 -16.98
N SER A 84 -20.40 -19.37 -16.05
CA SER A 84 -21.76 -18.86 -16.24
C SER A 84 -21.99 -17.53 -15.53
N GLU A 85 -23.01 -16.77 -15.95
CA GLU A 85 -23.38 -15.52 -15.28
C GLU A 85 -23.91 -15.79 -13.87
N GLN A 86 -23.33 -15.11 -12.89
CA GLN A 86 -23.72 -15.12 -11.48
C GLN A 86 -23.94 -13.68 -11.00
N SER A 87 -24.64 -13.52 -9.88
CA SER A 87 -24.88 -12.21 -9.26
C SER A 87 -24.39 -12.22 -7.83
N MET A 88 -23.23 -11.59 -7.62
CA MET A 88 -22.46 -11.62 -6.38
C MET A 88 -22.15 -10.21 -5.88
N THR A 89 -22.02 -10.01 -4.57
CA THR A 89 -21.50 -8.74 -4.00
C THR A 89 -20.03 -8.53 -4.40
N PRO A 90 -19.47 -7.32 -4.29
CA PRO A 90 -18.03 -7.10 -4.47
C PRO A 90 -17.17 -8.06 -3.64
N GLU A 91 -17.52 -8.28 -2.37
CA GLU A 91 -16.82 -9.24 -1.50
C GLU A 91 -16.89 -10.68 -2.03
N GLU A 92 -18.07 -11.13 -2.46
CA GLU A 92 -18.26 -12.45 -3.05
C GLU A 92 -17.45 -12.60 -4.36
N TRP A 93 -17.38 -11.56 -5.20
CA TRP A 93 -16.56 -11.55 -6.43
C TRP A 93 -15.06 -11.64 -6.16
N ILE A 94 -14.57 -10.90 -5.17
CA ILE A 94 -13.14 -10.93 -4.78
C ILE A 94 -12.79 -12.31 -4.17
N SER A 95 -13.68 -12.88 -3.36
CA SER A 95 -13.49 -14.24 -2.83
C SER A 95 -13.53 -15.29 -3.95
N HIS A 96 -14.43 -15.14 -4.93
CA HIS A 96 -14.50 -15.99 -6.12
C HIS A 96 -13.25 -15.86 -7.00
N GLY A 97 -12.69 -14.67 -7.15
CA GLY A 97 -11.38 -14.47 -7.81
C GLY A 97 -10.26 -15.26 -7.13
N GLY A 98 -10.30 -15.38 -5.80
CA GLY A 98 -9.37 -16.24 -5.06
C GLY A 98 -9.41 -17.71 -5.50
N TYR A 99 -10.60 -18.21 -5.86
CA TYR A 99 -10.81 -19.57 -6.37
C TYR A 99 -10.52 -19.67 -7.86
N SER A 100 -11.05 -18.75 -8.67
CA SER A 100 -11.02 -18.85 -10.13
C SER A 100 -9.66 -18.60 -10.77
N ALA A 101 -8.71 -18.02 -10.04
CA ALA A 101 -7.32 -17.92 -10.48
C ALA A 101 -6.66 -19.29 -10.69
N ASP A 102 -7.05 -20.31 -9.91
CA ASP A 102 -6.59 -21.70 -10.07
C ASP A 102 -7.29 -22.45 -11.20
N GLU A 103 -8.16 -21.81 -11.98
CA GLU A 103 -8.98 -22.47 -12.98
C GLU A 103 -8.67 -21.99 -14.41
N PRO A 104 -8.40 -22.90 -15.36
CA PRO A 104 -8.28 -24.35 -15.20
C PRO A 104 -6.99 -24.78 -14.47
N GLU A 105 -7.06 -25.84 -13.67
CA GLU A 105 -5.99 -26.23 -12.73
C GLU A 105 -4.62 -26.43 -13.37
N VAL A 106 -4.53 -27.15 -14.49
CA VAL A 106 -3.22 -27.49 -15.09
C VAL A 106 -2.52 -26.27 -15.70
N PRO A 107 -3.19 -25.46 -16.55
CA PRO A 107 -2.64 -24.19 -17.02
C PRO A 107 -2.31 -23.20 -15.89
N ALA A 108 -3.14 -23.11 -14.85
CA ALA A 108 -2.92 -22.18 -13.73
C ALA A 108 -1.68 -22.57 -12.91
N ALA A 109 -1.57 -23.84 -12.52
CA ALA A 109 -0.49 -24.34 -11.67
C ALA A 109 0.91 -24.03 -12.21
N VAL A 110 1.13 -24.07 -13.53
CA VAL A 110 2.46 -23.76 -14.11
C VAL A 110 2.79 -22.27 -14.18
N ARG A 111 1.81 -21.40 -13.89
CA ARG A 111 1.92 -19.94 -13.92
C ARG A 111 1.93 -19.32 -12.52
N HIS A 112 1.72 -20.07 -11.44
CA HIS A 112 1.62 -19.49 -10.08
C HIS A 112 2.96 -19.40 -9.33
N PHE A 113 4.08 -19.58 -10.04
CA PHE A 113 5.43 -19.51 -9.46
C PHE A 113 6.20 -18.26 -9.92
N TYR A 114 6.92 -17.65 -8.98
CA TYR A 114 7.84 -16.54 -9.22
C TYR A 114 9.07 -16.68 -8.32
N ASP A 115 10.20 -17.11 -8.87
CA ASP A 115 11.49 -17.11 -8.18
C ASP A 115 12.17 -15.74 -8.31
N PRO A 116 12.17 -14.90 -7.26
CA PRO A 116 12.80 -13.58 -7.31
C PRO A 116 14.33 -13.64 -7.46
N VAL A 117 14.96 -14.77 -7.14
CA VAL A 117 16.41 -14.97 -7.26
C VAL A 117 16.79 -15.41 -8.67
N GLY A 118 15.89 -16.11 -9.37
CA GLY A 118 16.14 -16.64 -10.71
C GLY A 118 17.26 -17.68 -10.70
N LEU A 119 17.20 -18.63 -9.78
CA LEU A 119 18.28 -19.56 -9.46
C LEU A 119 18.72 -20.41 -10.67
N LYS A 120 17.77 -20.66 -11.58
CA LYS A 120 17.96 -21.38 -12.84
C LYS A 120 18.15 -20.41 -14.01
N ASP A 121 19.39 -19.95 -14.17
CA ASP A 121 19.85 -19.11 -15.29
C ASP A 121 19.08 -17.78 -15.43
N GLY A 122 18.66 -17.19 -14.31
CA GLY A 122 17.92 -15.93 -14.27
C GLY A 122 16.43 -16.05 -14.59
N LYS A 123 15.91 -17.27 -14.80
CA LYS A 123 14.48 -17.51 -15.07
C LYS A 123 13.69 -17.39 -13.77
N LYS A 124 12.62 -16.59 -13.81
CA LYS A 124 11.73 -16.37 -12.66
C LYS A 124 10.48 -17.24 -12.67
N TYR A 125 10.09 -17.78 -13.82
CA TYR A 125 8.96 -18.69 -13.93
C TYR A 125 9.34 -20.11 -13.43
N LEU A 126 8.34 -20.99 -13.29
CA LEU A 126 8.55 -22.37 -12.86
C LEU A 126 9.52 -23.13 -13.80
N THR A 127 10.61 -23.64 -13.25
CA THR A 127 11.62 -24.40 -14.00
C THR A 127 11.99 -25.74 -13.38
N ASN A 128 11.65 -25.94 -12.11
CA ASN A 128 11.65 -27.28 -11.53
C ASN A 128 10.36 -27.95 -11.98
N ARG A 129 10.47 -29.14 -12.57
CA ARG A 129 9.37 -29.79 -13.28
C ARG A 129 8.89 -31.08 -12.60
N GLY A 130 8.85 -31.07 -11.28
CA GLY A 130 8.74 -32.26 -10.43
C GLY A 130 7.42 -33.05 -10.53
N THR A 131 6.55 -32.77 -11.50
CA THR A 131 5.16 -33.23 -11.48
C THR A 131 4.73 -34.01 -12.72
N TYR A 132 3.76 -34.92 -12.53
CA TYR A 132 3.14 -35.72 -13.59
C TYR A 132 2.50 -34.86 -14.69
N TRP A 133 1.85 -33.75 -14.31
CA TRP A 133 1.08 -32.88 -15.21
C TRP A 133 1.94 -32.06 -16.17
N GLU A 134 3.18 -31.75 -15.79
CA GLU A 134 4.12 -31.01 -16.64
C GLU A 134 4.63 -31.82 -17.84
N GLY A 135 4.46 -33.15 -17.82
CA GLY A 135 4.62 -33.98 -19.03
C GLY A 135 3.50 -33.80 -20.04
N PHE A 136 2.31 -33.35 -19.60
CA PHE A 136 1.10 -33.21 -20.43
C PHE A 136 0.83 -31.76 -20.86
N TYR A 137 1.36 -30.76 -20.15
CA TYR A 137 1.23 -29.34 -20.50
C TYR A 137 2.59 -28.65 -20.51
N SER A 138 2.90 -27.97 -21.62
CA SER A 138 4.16 -27.23 -21.74
C SER A 138 4.10 -25.95 -20.92
N ASN A 139 5.08 -25.76 -20.03
CA ASN A 139 5.23 -24.49 -19.31
C ASN A 139 5.39 -23.33 -20.31
N PRO A 140 4.56 -22.28 -20.24
CA PRO A 140 4.56 -21.18 -21.20
C PRO A 140 5.77 -20.23 -21.04
N GLY A 141 6.58 -20.38 -20.00
CA GLY A 141 7.70 -19.50 -19.70
C GLY A 141 7.28 -18.14 -19.15
N ILE A 142 6.15 -18.10 -18.42
CA ILE A 142 5.56 -16.89 -17.84
C ILE A 142 5.55 -17.07 -16.32
N ASP A 143 6.01 -16.06 -15.59
CA ASP A 143 5.99 -16.07 -14.13
C ASP A 143 4.67 -15.55 -13.55
N ALA A 144 4.46 -15.80 -12.26
CA ALA A 144 3.20 -15.48 -11.59
C ALA A 144 2.85 -14.00 -11.58
N ILE A 145 3.85 -13.14 -11.40
CA ILE A 145 3.61 -11.70 -11.35
C ILE A 145 3.29 -11.20 -12.76
N GLU A 146 4.07 -11.58 -13.77
CA GLU A 146 3.75 -11.27 -15.18
C GLU A 146 2.33 -11.73 -15.57
N TRP A 147 1.96 -12.96 -15.21
CA TRP A 147 0.63 -13.50 -15.47
C TRP A 147 -0.49 -12.68 -14.81
N ALA A 148 -0.35 -12.36 -13.52
CA ALA A 148 -1.34 -11.60 -12.76
C ALA A 148 -1.42 -10.14 -13.19
N MET A 149 -0.29 -9.51 -13.56
CA MET A 149 -0.27 -8.12 -14.03
C MET A 149 -0.87 -8.01 -15.44
N GLY A 150 -0.66 -9.02 -16.28
CA GLY A 150 -1.12 -9.04 -17.68
C GLY A 150 -0.14 -8.42 -18.68
N ASP A 151 1.09 -8.14 -18.27
CA ASP A 151 2.10 -7.40 -19.04
C ASP A 151 3.12 -8.31 -19.77
N PHE A 152 2.76 -9.57 -20.02
CA PHE A 152 3.59 -10.55 -20.74
C PHE A 152 3.27 -10.62 -22.24
N LYS A 153 4.21 -11.19 -23.01
CA LYS A 153 4.03 -11.48 -24.44
C LYS A 153 3.44 -12.88 -24.62
N GLY A 154 2.13 -13.01 -24.81
CA GLY A 154 1.50 -14.33 -24.96
C GLY A 154 -0.03 -14.33 -25.05
N THR A 155 -0.64 -15.44 -24.62
CA THR A 155 -2.11 -15.63 -24.54
C THR A 155 -2.73 -14.71 -23.50
N ASP A 156 -3.68 -13.85 -23.89
CA ASP A 156 -4.34 -12.84 -23.04
C ASP A 156 -4.93 -13.43 -21.74
N ASN A 157 -4.45 -12.96 -20.58
CA ASN A 157 -5.11 -13.22 -19.29
C ASN A 157 -6.32 -12.27 -19.17
N LYS A 158 -7.53 -12.83 -19.23
CA LYS A 158 -8.79 -12.06 -19.22
C LYS A 158 -9.10 -11.42 -17.86
N TRP A 159 -8.41 -11.86 -16.81
CA TRP A 159 -8.68 -11.52 -15.41
C TRP A 159 -7.47 -10.90 -14.70
N SER A 160 -6.52 -10.36 -15.47
CA SER A 160 -5.33 -9.68 -14.94
C SER A 160 -5.62 -8.31 -14.32
N LEU A 161 -4.61 -7.74 -13.64
CA LEU A 161 -4.62 -6.38 -13.13
C LEU A 161 -4.94 -5.37 -14.24
N GLU A 162 -4.27 -5.45 -15.39
CA GLU A 162 -4.52 -4.55 -16.52
C GLU A 162 -6.01 -4.54 -16.92
N LYS A 163 -6.63 -5.72 -17.02
CA LYS A 163 -8.06 -5.85 -17.34
C LYS A 163 -8.92 -5.29 -16.22
N GLY A 164 -8.60 -5.60 -14.96
CA GLY A 164 -9.31 -5.07 -13.79
C GLY A 164 -9.33 -3.53 -13.77
N LYS A 165 -8.19 -2.92 -14.05
CA LYS A 165 -8.04 -1.46 -14.16
C LYS A 165 -8.81 -0.89 -15.34
N ASP A 166 -8.76 -1.52 -16.52
CA ASP A 166 -9.57 -1.12 -17.66
C ASP A 166 -11.07 -1.14 -17.33
N TYR A 167 -11.54 -2.22 -16.70
CA TYR A 167 -12.94 -2.35 -16.29
C TYR A 167 -13.34 -1.27 -15.28
N MET A 168 -12.50 -0.94 -14.29
CA MET A 168 -12.72 0.18 -13.38
C MET A 168 -12.83 1.52 -14.12
N LYS A 169 -11.88 1.82 -15.01
CA LYS A 169 -11.85 3.06 -15.79
C LYS A 169 -13.10 3.21 -16.65
N ARG A 170 -13.52 2.11 -17.30
CA ARG A 170 -14.74 2.07 -18.13
C ARG A 170 -16.00 2.20 -17.28
N ALA A 171 -16.04 1.59 -16.10
CA ALA A 171 -17.18 1.72 -15.18
C ALA A 171 -17.38 3.16 -14.69
N LEU A 172 -16.30 3.93 -14.48
CA LEU A 172 -16.39 5.35 -14.09
C LEU A 172 -17.12 6.21 -15.12
N VAL A 173 -17.00 5.88 -16.41
CA VAL A 173 -17.55 6.68 -17.51
C VAL A 173 -18.80 6.06 -18.17
N GLU A 174 -19.12 4.80 -17.88
CA GLU A 174 -20.28 4.10 -18.44
C GLU A 174 -21.59 4.72 -17.91
N LYS A 175 -22.49 5.08 -18.81
CA LYS A 175 -23.78 5.72 -18.49
C LYS A 175 -24.89 4.70 -18.27
N ASP A 176 -24.79 3.53 -18.91
CA ASP A 176 -25.73 2.44 -18.73
C ASP A 176 -25.42 1.71 -17.41
N GLU A 177 -26.35 1.81 -16.45
CA GLU A 177 -26.19 1.22 -15.12
C GLU A 177 -25.99 -0.30 -15.16
N THR A 178 -26.62 -1.00 -16.10
CA THR A 178 -26.47 -2.45 -16.24
C THR A 178 -25.06 -2.80 -16.70
N LYS A 179 -24.56 -2.13 -17.75
CA LYS A 179 -23.19 -2.34 -18.25
C LYS A 179 -22.15 -1.94 -17.22
N ARG A 180 -22.38 -0.84 -16.50
CA ARG A 180 -21.50 -0.39 -15.41
C ARG A 180 -21.35 -1.47 -14.35
N ARG A 181 -22.47 -2.05 -13.90
CA ARG A 181 -22.45 -3.13 -12.90
C ARG A 181 -21.74 -4.38 -13.40
N GLN A 182 -21.87 -4.73 -14.68
CA GLN A 182 -21.12 -5.84 -15.29
C GLN A 182 -19.62 -5.58 -15.35
N LEU A 183 -19.21 -4.34 -15.68
CA LEU A 183 -17.80 -3.94 -15.66
C LEU A 183 -17.23 -4.03 -14.23
N LEU A 184 -18.00 -3.58 -13.24
CA LEU A 184 -17.59 -3.65 -11.83
C LEU A 184 -17.47 -5.10 -11.34
N ALA A 185 -18.39 -6.00 -11.70
CA ALA A 185 -18.26 -7.44 -11.39
C ALA A 185 -16.94 -8.01 -11.93
N LYS A 186 -16.62 -7.71 -13.19
CA LYS A 186 -15.37 -8.14 -13.80
C LYS A 186 -14.14 -7.54 -13.11
N ALA A 187 -14.19 -6.26 -12.76
CA ALA A 187 -13.11 -5.59 -12.04
C ALA A 187 -12.84 -6.24 -10.67
N TRP A 188 -13.90 -6.52 -9.90
CA TRP A 188 -13.77 -7.16 -8.59
C TRP A 188 -13.28 -8.61 -8.67
N ARG A 189 -13.70 -9.36 -9.69
CA ARG A 189 -13.12 -10.68 -9.97
C ARG A 189 -11.62 -10.57 -10.28
N CYS A 190 -11.22 -9.67 -11.18
CA CYS A 190 -9.80 -9.46 -11.50
C CYS A 190 -8.99 -9.14 -10.24
N PHE A 191 -9.50 -8.27 -9.36
CA PHE A 191 -8.84 -7.97 -8.11
C PHE A 191 -8.68 -9.19 -7.20
N GLY A 192 -9.70 -10.05 -7.13
CA GLY A 192 -9.61 -11.31 -6.40
C GLY A 192 -8.55 -12.26 -6.95
N GLU A 193 -8.40 -12.35 -8.28
CA GLU A 193 -7.35 -13.15 -8.94
C GLU A 193 -5.95 -12.51 -8.76
N VAL A 194 -5.85 -11.18 -8.69
CA VAL A 194 -4.60 -10.48 -8.32
C VAL A 194 -4.23 -10.77 -6.85
N LEU A 195 -5.19 -10.73 -5.93
CA LEU A 195 -4.94 -11.08 -4.53
C LEU A 195 -4.56 -12.56 -4.35
N HIS A 196 -5.08 -13.45 -5.18
CA HIS A 196 -4.61 -14.84 -5.24
C HIS A 196 -3.10 -14.87 -5.52
N ASN A 197 -2.65 -14.16 -6.55
CA ASN A 197 -1.22 -14.09 -6.85
C ASN A 197 -0.38 -13.49 -5.71
N LEU A 198 -0.89 -12.48 -5.01
CA LEU A 198 -0.20 -11.96 -3.82
C LEU A 198 -0.07 -13.05 -2.73
N ALA A 199 -1.10 -13.86 -2.53
CA ALA A 199 -1.06 -14.99 -1.60
C ALA A 199 -0.01 -16.04 -2.01
N ASP A 200 0.15 -16.31 -3.31
CA ASP A 200 1.26 -17.13 -3.81
C ASP A 200 2.61 -16.52 -3.48
N MET A 201 2.77 -15.19 -3.60
CA MET A 201 4.00 -14.50 -3.22
C MET A 201 4.26 -14.56 -1.70
N ALA A 202 3.23 -14.84 -0.91
CA ALA A 202 3.30 -15.14 0.52
C ALA A 202 3.43 -16.65 0.83
N CYS A 203 3.56 -17.49 -0.20
CA CYS A 203 3.66 -18.94 -0.09
C CYS A 203 5.10 -19.39 -0.46
N PRO A 204 5.88 -19.96 0.48
CA PRO A 204 7.27 -20.34 0.22
C PRO A 204 7.49 -21.22 -1.05
N PRO A 205 6.66 -22.23 -1.34
CA PRO A 205 6.79 -23.08 -2.54
C PRO A 205 6.77 -22.29 -3.85
N HIS A 206 5.82 -21.38 -3.97
CA HIS A 206 5.60 -20.54 -5.16
C HIS A 206 6.77 -19.59 -5.42
N THR A 207 7.42 -19.14 -4.36
CA THR A 207 8.56 -18.22 -4.47
C THR A 207 9.91 -18.93 -4.57
N ARG A 208 9.98 -20.23 -4.29
CA ARG A 208 11.21 -21.03 -4.33
C ARG A 208 11.21 -22.11 -5.41
N ASN A 209 10.32 -21.98 -6.40
CA ASN A 209 10.28 -22.86 -7.57
C ASN A 209 10.09 -24.33 -7.16
N ASP A 210 9.24 -24.55 -6.16
CA ASP A 210 9.02 -25.85 -5.55
C ASP A 210 7.72 -26.46 -6.09
N SER A 211 7.76 -27.02 -7.31
CA SER A 211 6.58 -27.58 -7.98
C SER A 211 6.10 -28.88 -7.32
N HIS A 212 4.92 -28.87 -6.72
CA HIS A 212 4.41 -29.99 -5.93
C HIS A 212 2.96 -30.38 -6.29
N ALA A 213 2.70 -30.70 -7.55
CA ALA A 213 1.38 -31.23 -7.94
C ALA A 213 1.27 -32.70 -7.53
N ALA A 214 0.65 -32.96 -6.38
CA ALA A 214 0.31 -34.28 -5.91
C ALA A 214 -1.16 -34.60 -6.23
N PRO A 215 -1.49 -35.27 -7.34
CA PRO A 215 -2.87 -35.58 -7.70
C PRO A 215 -3.61 -36.46 -6.66
N LEU A 216 -2.91 -36.99 -5.66
CA LEU A 216 -3.45 -37.81 -4.57
C LEU A 216 -3.05 -37.32 -3.16
N GLY A 217 -2.55 -36.07 -3.01
CA GLY A 217 -2.16 -35.46 -1.72
C GLY A 217 -1.10 -36.21 -0.91
N LEU A 218 -0.84 -35.84 0.36
CA LEU A 218 0.19 -36.41 1.25
C LEU A 218 0.14 -37.94 1.43
N GLY A 219 -1.03 -38.58 1.29
CA GLY A 219 -1.18 -40.02 1.58
C GLY A 219 -0.65 -40.97 0.51
N TRP A 220 -0.70 -40.58 -0.77
CA TRP A 220 -0.19 -41.36 -1.92
C TRP A 220 0.49 -40.50 -2.99
N GLY A 221 0.60 -39.19 -2.74
CA GLY A 221 1.25 -38.20 -3.59
C GLY A 221 2.63 -38.67 -3.97
N TRP A 222 3.42 -39.18 -3.02
CA TRP A 222 4.78 -39.72 -3.24
C TRP A 222 4.90 -40.74 -4.39
N ALA A 223 3.81 -41.43 -4.78
CA ALA A 223 3.80 -42.37 -5.90
C ALA A 223 3.54 -41.70 -7.27
N LEU A 224 2.98 -40.48 -7.30
CA LEU A 224 2.58 -39.71 -8.49
C LEU A 224 3.04 -38.22 -8.48
N GLY A 225 3.82 -37.80 -7.48
CA GLY A 225 4.28 -36.42 -7.24
C GLY A 225 4.92 -36.24 -5.84
N SER A 226 5.36 -35.04 -5.50
CA SER A 226 5.78 -34.66 -4.14
C SER A 226 4.74 -33.65 -3.63
N PRO A 227 3.97 -33.93 -2.57
CA PRO A 227 3.04 -32.98 -1.96
C PRO A 227 3.77 -31.92 -1.11
N ASP A 228 3.51 -30.63 -1.31
CA ASP A 228 4.15 -29.59 -0.50
C ASP A 228 3.48 -29.48 0.89
N PRO A 229 4.25 -29.61 1.99
CA PRO A 229 3.68 -29.55 3.33
C PRO A 229 3.01 -28.22 3.66
N TYR A 230 3.50 -27.08 3.16
CA TYR A 230 2.92 -25.78 3.48
C TYR A 230 1.50 -25.68 2.92
N GLU A 231 1.30 -25.92 1.64
CA GLU A 231 -0.03 -25.83 1.02
C GLU A 231 -1.00 -26.88 1.55
N GLU A 232 -0.55 -28.13 1.77
CA GLU A 232 -1.45 -29.21 2.20
C GLU A 232 -1.80 -29.18 3.68
N LEU A 233 -0.91 -28.67 4.53
CA LEU A 233 -1.13 -28.62 5.98
C LEU A 233 -1.65 -27.25 6.43
N PHE A 234 -1.58 -26.22 5.59
CA PHE A 234 -2.14 -24.92 5.90
C PHE A 234 -3.64 -25.03 6.15
N ARG A 235 -4.10 -24.35 7.19
CA ARG A 235 -5.51 -24.36 7.55
C ARG A 235 -6.09 -22.95 7.55
N PRO A 236 -7.13 -22.68 6.74
CA PRO A 236 -7.68 -21.33 6.61
C PRO A 236 -8.20 -20.72 7.91
N GLU A 237 -8.60 -21.52 8.90
CA GLU A 237 -9.01 -21.02 10.21
C GLU A 237 -7.93 -20.21 10.93
N TRP A 238 -6.65 -20.48 10.68
CA TRP A 238 -5.55 -19.75 11.32
C TRP A 238 -5.48 -18.29 10.89
N VAL A 239 -5.97 -17.98 9.69
CA VAL A 239 -5.95 -16.60 9.16
C VAL A 239 -6.72 -15.67 10.09
N LYS A 240 -7.90 -16.11 10.56
CA LYS A 240 -8.71 -15.34 11.51
C LYS A 240 -7.99 -15.15 12.84
N ASP A 241 -7.33 -16.18 13.34
CA ASP A 241 -6.58 -16.12 14.59
C ASP A 241 -5.41 -15.12 14.49
N PHE A 242 -4.61 -15.19 13.41
CA PHE A 242 -3.47 -14.30 13.21
C PHE A 242 -3.85 -12.84 12.99
N LEU A 243 -5.02 -12.57 12.40
CA LEU A 243 -5.49 -11.22 12.14
C LEU A 243 -6.37 -10.64 13.26
N SER A 244 -6.81 -11.46 14.23
CA SER A 244 -7.72 -11.05 15.30
C SER A 244 -7.23 -9.89 16.18
N ASN A 245 -5.92 -9.75 16.35
CA ASN A 245 -5.29 -8.73 17.20
C ASN A 245 -4.16 -7.99 16.46
N ILE A 246 -4.36 -7.72 15.16
CA ILE A 246 -3.34 -7.07 14.35
C ILE A 246 -3.06 -5.65 14.86
N SER A 247 -1.78 -5.31 14.97
CA SER A 247 -1.26 -4.01 15.39
C SER A 247 -0.04 -3.64 14.56
N GLU A 248 0.51 -2.44 14.72
CA GLU A 248 1.72 -2.01 14.00
C GLU A 248 2.91 -2.95 14.24
N ASN A 249 3.01 -3.58 15.41
CA ASN A 249 4.05 -4.54 15.75
C ASN A 249 3.82 -5.94 15.15
N SER A 250 2.67 -6.15 14.47
CA SER A 250 2.35 -7.43 13.84
C SER A 250 3.00 -7.60 12.47
N PHE A 251 3.71 -6.60 11.94
CA PHE A 251 4.32 -6.65 10.62
C PHE A 251 5.84 -6.73 10.72
N ASP A 252 6.50 -7.26 9.68
CA ASP A 252 7.92 -7.04 9.51
C ASP A 252 8.15 -5.56 9.12
N PRO A 253 8.85 -4.75 9.94
CA PRO A 253 9.02 -3.33 9.69
C PRO A 253 9.74 -2.99 8.38
N ASN A 254 10.67 -3.84 7.93
CA ASN A 254 11.43 -3.57 6.70
C ASN A 254 10.56 -3.85 5.46
N LEU A 255 9.81 -4.95 5.50
CA LEU A 255 8.84 -5.25 4.45
C LEU A 255 7.73 -4.19 4.43
N LEU A 256 7.17 -3.81 5.58
CA LEU A 256 6.14 -2.78 5.69
C LEU A 256 6.63 -1.43 5.14
N GLN A 257 7.87 -1.03 5.44
CA GLN A 257 8.47 0.18 4.88
C GLN A 257 8.59 0.12 3.36
N THR A 258 8.89 -1.06 2.80
CA THR A 258 8.97 -1.25 1.35
C THR A 258 7.59 -1.17 0.70
N ILE A 259 6.61 -1.89 1.26
CA ILE A 259 5.22 -1.93 0.78
C ILE A 259 4.57 -0.54 0.86
N SER A 260 4.79 0.21 1.94
CA SER A 260 4.14 1.52 2.11
C SER A 260 4.56 2.53 1.03
N LYS A 261 5.82 2.46 0.58
CA LYS A 261 6.41 3.29 -0.47
C LYS A 261 6.07 2.82 -1.90
N ALA A 262 5.55 1.62 -2.07
CA ALA A 262 5.20 1.12 -3.40
C ALA A 262 4.15 2.03 -4.05
N GLU A 263 4.35 2.35 -5.34
CA GLU A 263 3.39 3.12 -6.14
C GLU A 263 2.63 2.21 -7.10
N LYS A 264 3.11 0.98 -7.31
CA LYS A 264 2.50 -0.05 -8.16
C LYS A 264 2.27 -1.36 -7.44
N ILE A 265 1.20 -2.07 -7.79
CA ILE A 265 0.86 -3.40 -7.25
C ILE A 265 1.96 -4.42 -7.55
N ARG A 266 2.59 -4.34 -8.74
CA ARG A 266 3.76 -5.14 -9.09
C ARG A 266 4.88 -5.04 -8.05
N GLU A 267 5.16 -3.85 -7.53
CA GLU A 267 6.23 -3.63 -6.55
C GLU A 267 5.90 -4.29 -5.21
N VAL A 268 4.63 -4.28 -4.82
CA VAL A 268 4.12 -4.96 -3.62
C VAL A 268 4.32 -6.47 -3.75
N HIS A 269 3.88 -7.05 -4.86
CA HIS A 269 4.02 -8.49 -5.12
C HIS A 269 5.50 -8.92 -5.16
N GLU A 270 6.35 -8.16 -5.84
CA GLU A 270 7.79 -8.44 -5.89
C GLU A 270 8.45 -8.33 -4.52
N ALA A 271 8.05 -7.36 -3.69
CA ALA A 271 8.56 -7.19 -2.33
C ALA A 271 8.15 -8.37 -1.44
N MET A 272 6.88 -8.79 -1.50
CA MET A 272 6.38 -9.95 -0.77
C MET A 272 7.13 -11.22 -1.20
N ALA A 273 7.30 -11.44 -2.51
CA ALA A 273 7.99 -12.61 -3.01
C ALA A 273 9.46 -12.68 -2.57
N LYS A 274 10.18 -11.55 -2.65
CA LYS A 274 11.57 -11.44 -2.18
C LYS A 274 11.67 -11.72 -0.68
N PHE A 275 10.74 -11.18 0.11
CA PHE A 275 10.67 -11.45 1.54
C PHE A 275 10.44 -12.94 1.81
N THR A 276 9.43 -13.55 1.20
CA THR A 276 9.10 -14.97 1.41
C THR A 276 10.28 -15.87 1.01
N ASN A 277 10.82 -15.70 -0.21
CA ASN A 277 11.93 -16.51 -0.73
C ASN A 277 13.18 -16.46 0.16
N ALA A 278 13.56 -15.25 0.61
CA ALA A 278 14.78 -15.04 1.38
C ALA A 278 14.67 -15.52 2.84
N ASN A 279 13.45 -15.66 3.36
CA ASN A 279 13.23 -15.90 4.78
C ASN A 279 12.78 -17.31 5.12
N PHE A 280 12.16 -18.05 4.20
CA PHE A 280 11.52 -19.34 4.49
C PHE A 280 12.11 -20.50 3.68
N PHE A 281 12.10 -21.70 4.29
CA PHE A 281 12.36 -22.94 3.59
C PHE A 281 11.04 -23.51 3.05
N THR A 282 11.14 -24.34 2.01
CA THR A 282 10.10 -25.28 1.59
C THR A 282 10.55 -26.70 1.92
N GLY A 283 9.68 -27.70 1.73
CA GLY A 283 10.02 -29.10 2.00
C GLY A 283 11.28 -29.57 1.25
N GLU A 284 11.46 -29.16 -0.01
CA GLU A 284 12.57 -29.65 -0.83
C GLU A 284 13.77 -28.69 -0.89
N THR A 285 13.65 -27.47 -0.39
CA THR A 285 14.70 -26.43 -0.54
C THR A 285 15.54 -26.20 0.73
N ILE A 286 15.37 -27.03 1.76
CA ILE A 286 16.20 -26.96 2.98
C ILE A 286 17.67 -27.22 2.60
N SER A 287 18.56 -26.35 3.06
CA SER A 287 19.99 -26.45 2.79
C SER A 287 20.84 -25.78 3.87
N GLY A 288 22.11 -26.13 3.93
CA GLY A 288 23.06 -25.59 4.91
C GLY A 288 23.79 -26.68 5.70
N LYS A 289 24.39 -26.30 6.83
CA LYS A 289 25.14 -27.22 7.69
C LYS A 289 24.31 -27.68 8.89
N GLN A 290 24.17 -28.99 9.02
CA GLN A 290 23.66 -29.67 10.21
C GLN A 290 24.86 -30.30 10.93
N ASP A 291 25.40 -29.60 11.93
CA ASP A 291 26.68 -29.93 12.57
C ASP A 291 27.83 -30.04 11.56
N THR A 292 28.31 -31.26 11.28
CA THR A 292 29.35 -31.54 10.29
C THR A 292 28.80 -31.99 8.94
N LYS A 293 27.48 -32.22 8.83
CA LYS A 293 26.83 -32.68 7.60
C LYS A 293 26.39 -31.48 6.75
N ASN A 294 26.70 -31.54 5.47
CA ASN A 294 26.15 -30.60 4.49
C ASN A 294 24.81 -31.14 3.98
N ILE A 295 23.75 -30.41 4.27
CA ILE A 295 22.38 -30.66 3.80
C ILE A 295 22.19 -29.93 2.48
N LYS A 296 21.77 -30.67 1.47
CA LYS A 296 21.47 -30.19 0.12
C LYS A 296 19.96 -30.33 -0.16
N PRO A 297 19.36 -29.47 -0.99
CA PRO A 297 17.97 -29.59 -1.42
C PRO A 297 17.61 -31.00 -1.89
N LEU A 298 16.41 -31.47 -1.55
CA LEU A 298 15.92 -32.81 -1.91
C LEU A 298 15.67 -32.96 -3.41
N ASN A 299 15.20 -31.90 -4.05
CA ASN A 299 14.97 -31.84 -5.50
C ASN A 299 16.27 -31.83 -6.32
N GLY A 300 17.44 -31.74 -5.68
CA GLY A 300 18.74 -31.72 -6.36
C GLY A 300 19.03 -30.43 -7.13
N GLU A 301 18.17 -29.42 -7.04
CA GLU A 301 18.41 -28.09 -7.61
C GLU A 301 19.50 -27.34 -6.82
N LYS A 302 19.93 -26.21 -7.35
CA LYS A 302 20.90 -25.34 -6.66
C LYS A 302 20.34 -24.91 -5.30
N GLU A 303 21.23 -24.62 -4.37
CA GLU A 303 20.82 -24.11 -3.07
C GLU A 303 20.50 -22.61 -3.15
N TYR A 304 19.37 -22.20 -2.61
CA TYR A 304 19.09 -20.77 -2.41
C TYR A 304 20.09 -20.13 -1.44
N PRO A 305 20.39 -18.82 -1.55
CA PRO A 305 21.34 -18.14 -0.67
C PRO A 305 20.90 -18.09 0.80
N SER A 306 19.59 -17.98 1.04
CA SER A 306 18.99 -17.84 2.37
C SER A 306 17.55 -18.38 2.36
N PRO A 307 17.04 -18.95 3.48
CA PRO A 307 17.78 -19.23 4.72
C PRO A 307 18.76 -20.41 4.58
N LYS A 308 19.64 -20.56 5.58
CA LYS A 308 20.61 -21.66 5.73
C LYS A 308 20.59 -22.18 7.16
N LEU A 309 20.67 -23.50 7.35
CA LEU A 309 20.55 -24.13 8.67
C LEU A 309 21.55 -23.61 9.71
N GLU A 310 22.79 -23.32 9.31
CA GLU A 310 23.84 -22.79 10.19
C GLU A 310 23.57 -21.37 10.69
N ASN A 311 22.64 -20.65 10.05
CA ASN A 311 22.26 -19.28 10.42
C ASN A 311 20.99 -19.26 11.27
N LEU A 312 20.45 -20.42 11.64
CA LEU A 312 19.24 -20.55 12.45
C LEU A 312 19.56 -20.97 13.88
N GLU A 313 18.69 -20.61 14.81
CA GLU A 313 18.75 -21.09 16.19
C GLU A 313 18.27 -22.54 16.23
N TYR A 314 19.11 -23.48 16.65
CA TYR A 314 18.70 -24.87 16.83
C TYR A 314 18.40 -25.17 18.31
N VAL A 315 17.22 -25.73 18.59
CA VAL A 315 16.80 -26.17 19.92
C VAL A 315 16.85 -27.71 19.99
N PRO A 316 17.87 -28.30 20.62
CA PRO A 316 18.08 -29.75 20.65
C PRO A 316 16.94 -30.53 21.31
N GLU A 317 16.30 -29.97 22.34
CA GLU A 317 15.21 -30.60 23.08
C GLU A 317 13.94 -30.78 22.22
N GLU A 318 13.82 -29.96 21.17
CA GLU A 318 12.67 -29.94 20.27
C GLU A 318 13.03 -30.46 18.87
N PHE A 319 14.30 -30.78 18.59
CA PHE A 319 14.81 -31.11 17.25
C PHE A 319 14.35 -30.08 16.20
N THR A 320 14.34 -28.80 16.57
CA THR A 320 13.67 -27.74 15.80
C THR A 320 14.62 -26.57 15.56
N TYR A 321 14.59 -26.06 14.33
CA TYR A 321 15.27 -24.84 13.91
C TYR A 321 14.33 -23.65 13.95
N TYR A 322 14.83 -22.53 14.47
CA TYR A 322 14.09 -21.30 14.71
C TYR A 322 14.73 -20.11 14.02
N LYS A 323 13.88 -19.16 13.64
CA LYS A 323 14.27 -17.82 13.22
C LYS A 323 13.43 -16.80 13.97
N THR A 324 14.07 -15.81 14.56
CA THR A 324 13.37 -14.65 15.13
C THR A 324 13.33 -13.54 14.10
N PHE A 325 12.13 -13.11 13.74
CA PHE A 325 11.90 -12.03 12.78
C PHE A 325 11.96 -10.65 13.44
N PRO A 326 12.22 -9.58 12.67
CA PRO A 326 12.14 -8.20 13.15
C PRO A 326 10.79 -7.82 13.78
N SER A 327 9.70 -8.51 13.43
CA SER A 327 8.39 -8.43 14.10
C SER A 327 8.40 -8.90 15.56
N GLY A 328 9.49 -9.53 16.01
CA GLY A 328 9.63 -10.18 17.31
C GLY A 328 9.12 -11.62 17.36
N ARG A 329 8.47 -12.13 16.30
CA ARG A 329 8.00 -13.52 16.26
C ARG A 329 9.16 -14.49 16.08
N ARG A 330 9.19 -15.51 16.95
CA ARG A 330 10.09 -16.65 16.84
C ARG A 330 9.39 -17.78 16.09
N VAL A 331 9.86 -18.07 14.89
CA VAL A 331 9.23 -18.97 13.92
C VAL A 331 9.97 -20.30 13.81
N LYS A 332 9.25 -21.41 13.85
CA LYS A 332 9.75 -22.76 13.57
C LYS A 332 9.95 -22.91 12.06
N MET A 333 11.19 -23.05 11.63
CA MET A 333 11.56 -23.12 10.21
C MET A 333 11.49 -24.54 9.66
N CYS A 334 12.08 -25.50 10.38
CA CYS A 334 12.07 -26.92 10.05
C CYS A 334 12.45 -27.76 11.29
N LYS A 335 12.23 -29.07 11.23
CA LYS A 335 12.65 -30.04 12.24
C LYS A 335 13.59 -31.07 11.67
N ASP A 336 14.33 -31.76 12.52
CA ASP A 336 15.16 -32.90 12.15
C ASP A 336 15.03 -34.08 13.12
N ASP A 337 13.83 -34.24 13.69
CA ASP A 337 13.46 -35.40 14.49
C ASP A 337 13.37 -36.65 13.59
N GLY A 338 14.08 -37.69 13.97
CA GLY A 338 14.10 -38.99 13.30
C GLY A 338 13.44 -40.07 14.17
N TYR A 339 13.13 -41.21 13.56
CA TYR A 339 12.33 -42.27 14.18
C TYR A 339 12.84 -42.79 15.55
N PHE A 340 14.14 -42.65 15.82
CA PHE A 340 14.76 -43.02 17.10
C PHE A 340 15.55 -41.87 17.73
N SER A 341 15.27 -40.64 17.34
CA SER A 341 16.01 -39.45 17.76
C SER A 341 15.87 -39.15 19.24
N SER A 342 14.68 -39.32 19.80
CA SER A 342 14.43 -39.22 21.25
C SER A 342 15.17 -40.29 22.08
N LEU A 343 15.46 -41.46 21.49
CA LEU A 343 16.12 -42.58 22.18
C LEU A 343 17.65 -42.54 22.06
N PHE A 344 18.19 -42.13 20.91
CA PHE A 344 19.64 -42.16 20.64
C PHE A 344 20.28 -40.77 20.46
N ARG A 345 19.52 -39.69 20.60
CA ARG A 345 19.95 -38.31 20.27
C ARG A 345 20.57 -38.18 18.87
N ASN A 346 20.13 -39.04 17.94
CA ASN A 346 20.56 -38.97 16.55
C ASN A 346 19.65 -37.99 15.81
N ARG A 347 20.16 -37.26 14.81
CA ARG A 347 19.37 -36.29 14.04
C ARG A 347 19.02 -36.85 12.68
N GLY A 348 17.77 -36.68 12.28
CA GLY A 348 17.23 -37.05 10.97
C GLY A 348 17.61 -36.06 9.87
N TYR A 349 17.09 -36.31 8.68
CA TYR A 349 17.14 -35.32 7.59
C TYR A 349 16.08 -34.24 7.86
N PRO A 350 16.38 -32.94 7.67
CA PRO A 350 15.42 -31.87 7.96
C PRO A 350 14.12 -31.94 7.15
N TYR A 351 13.00 -31.57 7.77
CA TYR A 351 11.67 -31.59 7.15
C TYR A 351 10.77 -30.49 7.74
N ILE A 352 9.64 -30.23 7.06
CA ILE A 352 8.60 -29.29 7.49
C ILE A 352 7.36 -30.09 7.89
N ASP A 353 6.87 -29.89 9.11
CA ASP A 353 5.62 -30.49 9.60
C ASP A 353 4.54 -29.42 9.87
N LEU A 354 3.37 -29.86 10.32
CA LEU A 354 2.22 -28.98 10.62
C LEU A 354 2.59 -27.83 11.58
N GLU A 355 3.44 -28.10 12.56
CA GLU A 355 3.88 -27.10 13.55
C GLU A 355 4.79 -26.05 12.89
N CYS A 356 5.70 -26.47 12.01
CA CYS A 356 6.47 -25.56 11.19
C CYS A 356 5.56 -24.72 10.29
N VAL A 357 4.64 -25.33 9.53
CA VAL A 357 3.73 -24.60 8.62
C VAL A 357 2.92 -23.56 9.37
N LYS A 358 2.27 -23.93 10.49
CA LYS A 358 1.52 -22.99 11.31
C LYS A 358 2.40 -21.85 11.84
N SER A 359 3.63 -22.14 12.23
CA SER A 359 4.56 -21.14 12.73
C SER A 359 5.04 -20.20 11.62
N GLN A 360 5.34 -20.71 10.43
CA GLN A 360 5.70 -19.91 9.26
C GLN A 360 4.53 -18.99 8.86
N ALA A 361 3.32 -19.53 8.80
CA ALA A 361 2.10 -18.78 8.51
C ALA A 361 1.85 -17.63 9.50
N SER A 362 2.27 -17.78 10.76
CA SER A 362 2.13 -16.71 11.78
C SER A 362 2.94 -15.44 11.48
N GLU A 363 3.98 -15.56 10.66
CA GLU A 363 4.75 -14.42 10.14
C GLU A 363 4.25 -14.00 8.75
N LEU A 364 3.92 -14.95 7.87
CA LEU A 364 3.52 -14.65 6.49
C LEU A 364 2.16 -13.98 6.39
N ILE A 365 1.15 -14.43 7.16
CA ILE A 365 -0.23 -13.94 7.04
C ILE A 365 -0.39 -12.46 7.43
N PRO A 366 0.18 -11.96 8.54
CA PRO A 366 0.13 -10.53 8.83
C PRO A 366 0.80 -9.67 7.76
N ASN A 367 1.93 -10.12 7.21
CA ASN A 367 2.64 -9.40 6.15
C ASN A 367 1.87 -9.43 4.82
N PHE A 368 1.25 -10.55 4.46
CA PHE A 368 0.29 -10.64 3.36
C PHE A 368 -0.86 -9.64 3.54
N PHE A 369 -1.40 -9.51 4.75
CA PHE A 369 -2.49 -8.56 5.01
C PHE A 369 -2.06 -7.10 4.76
N ALA A 370 -0.86 -6.71 5.19
CA ALA A 370 -0.32 -5.37 4.91
C ALA A 370 -0.15 -5.13 3.39
N ALA A 371 0.37 -6.12 2.67
CA ALA A 371 0.49 -6.08 1.22
C ALA A 371 -0.89 -5.97 0.54
N ALA A 372 -1.85 -6.80 0.92
CA ALA A 372 -3.19 -6.82 0.35
C ALA A 372 -3.95 -5.50 0.59
N LEU A 373 -3.73 -4.87 1.74
CA LEU A 373 -4.29 -3.53 2.03
C LEU A 373 -3.71 -2.47 1.09
N LYS A 374 -2.40 -2.53 0.81
CA LYS A 374 -1.74 -1.66 -0.15
C LYS A 374 -2.26 -1.92 -1.57
N ASP A 375 -2.41 -3.18 -1.96
CA ASP A 375 -2.96 -3.55 -3.26
C ASP A 375 -4.39 -3.05 -3.43
N PHE A 376 -5.24 -3.17 -2.42
CA PHE A 376 -6.59 -2.63 -2.47
C PHE A 376 -6.57 -1.11 -2.69
N TYR A 377 -5.76 -0.38 -1.93
CA TYR A 377 -5.64 1.08 -2.09
C TYR A 377 -5.13 1.48 -3.48
N LEU A 378 -4.11 0.78 -3.98
CA LEU A 378 -3.58 1.00 -5.31
C LEU A 378 -4.57 0.58 -6.40
N PHE A 379 -5.38 -0.46 -6.15
CA PHE A 379 -6.34 -1.03 -7.10
C PHE A 379 -7.54 -0.11 -7.34
N ILE A 380 -8.11 0.49 -6.29
CA ILE A 380 -9.32 1.30 -6.42
C ILE A 380 -9.03 2.64 -7.13
N PRO A 381 -9.99 3.22 -7.87
CA PRO A 381 -9.79 4.53 -8.46
C PRO A 381 -9.55 5.61 -7.39
N PRO A 382 -8.57 6.49 -7.58
CA PRO A 382 -8.34 7.66 -6.71
C PRO A 382 -9.37 8.75 -7.00
N LEU A 383 -10.66 8.41 -6.87
CA LEU A 383 -11.78 9.30 -7.13
C LEU A 383 -11.94 10.31 -6.00
N GLU A 384 -12.02 11.59 -6.34
CA GLU A 384 -12.29 12.68 -5.41
C GLU A 384 -13.63 13.33 -5.74
N VAL A 385 -14.44 13.59 -4.71
CA VAL A 385 -15.71 14.30 -4.82
C VAL A 385 -15.59 15.63 -4.10
N ILE A 386 -15.85 16.73 -4.80
CA ILE A 386 -15.69 18.09 -4.30
C ILE A 386 -17.00 18.85 -4.51
N ILE A 387 -17.41 19.63 -3.52
CA ILE A 387 -18.40 20.70 -3.70
C ILE A 387 -17.61 21.97 -4.03
N ASP A 388 -17.72 22.43 -5.27
CA ASP A 388 -16.94 23.56 -5.79
C ASP A 388 -17.60 24.90 -5.43
N GLU A 389 -18.93 24.96 -5.50
CA GLU A 389 -19.70 26.20 -5.31
C GLU A 389 -21.07 25.91 -4.70
N ILE A 390 -21.48 26.77 -3.75
CA ILE A 390 -22.85 26.83 -3.24
C ILE A 390 -23.35 28.25 -3.41
N ASP A 391 -24.31 28.41 -4.32
CA ASP A 391 -25.02 29.66 -4.56
C ASP A 391 -26.37 29.60 -3.83
N SER A 392 -26.40 30.17 -2.62
CA SER A 392 -27.61 30.24 -1.81
C SER A 392 -28.67 31.18 -2.39
N GLU A 393 -28.30 32.14 -3.23
CA GLU A 393 -29.26 33.09 -3.82
C GLU A 393 -30.06 32.44 -4.94
N ASN A 394 -29.38 31.68 -5.80
CA ASN A 394 -29.98 30.95 -6.92
C ASN A 394 -30.35 29.50 -6.57
N GLY A 395 -30.12 29.08 -5.32
CA GLY A 395 -30.44 27.74 -4.85
C GLY A 395 -29.68 26.63 -5.59
N THR A 396 -28.41 26.87 -5.92
CA THR A 396 -27.61 25.95 -6.76
C THR A 396 -26.39 25.43 -6.00
N ILE A 397 -26.12 24.14 -6.12
CA ILE A 397 -24.91 23.48 -5.62
C ILE A 397 -24.19 22.88 -6.83
N LYS A 398 -22.91 23.22 -7.02
CA LYS A 398 -22.07 22.64 -8.07
C LYS A 398 -20.89 21.92 -7.45
N GLY A 399 -20.45 20.88 -8.13
CA GLY A 399 -19.27 20.15 -7.71
C GLY A 399 -18.67 19.30 -8.80
N THR A 400 -17.58 18.64 -8.43
CA THR A 400 -16.83 17.76 -9.30
C THR A 400 -16.61 16.38 -8.69
N ALA A 401 -16.55 15.37 -9.54
CA ALA A 401 -16.24 13.98 -9.20
C ALA A 401 -15.27 13.44 -10.25
N LYS A 402 -13.96 13.43 -9.95
CA LYS A 402 -12.92 13.05 -10.90
C LYS A 402 -11.76 12.35 -10.20
N THR A 403 -11.04 11.51 -10.92
CA THR A 403 -9.81 10.90 -10.39
C THR A 403 -8.66 11.90 -10.39
N TYR A 404 -7.66 11.70 -9.54
CA TYR A 404 -6.34 12.31 -9.69
C TYR A 404 -5.33 11.29 -10.26
N GLU A 405 -4.20 11.79 -10.77
CA GLU A 405 -3.18 10.93 -11.38
C GLU A 405 -2.37 10.19 -10.33
N THR A 406 -2.18 8.89 -10.56
CA THR A 406 -1.24 8.03 -9.83
C THR A 406 -0.50 7.16 -10.82
N GLU A 407 0.53 6.44 -10.37
CA GLU A 407 1.23 5.46 -11.21
C GLU A 407 0.30 4.36 -11.76
N GLU A 408 -0.73 3.97 -11.00
CA GLU A 408 -1.76 3.00 -11.42
C GLU A 408 -2.88 3.64 -12.28
N TYR A 409 -3.11 4.94 -12.10
CA TYR A 409 -4.13 5.73 -12.81
C TYR A 409 -3.49 6.99 -13.42
N ASN A 410 -2.73 6.80 -14.49
CA ASN A 410 -1.97 7.86 -15.17
C ASN A 410 -2.82 8.86 -15.99
N GLN A 411 -4.13 8.92 -15.77
CA GLN A 411 -5.06 9.80 -16.47
C GLN A 411 -6.17 10.26 -15.52
N ILE A 412 -6.52 11.55 -15.62
CA ILE A 412 -7.70 12.10 -14.97
C ILE A 412 -8.96 11.63 -15.71
N ILE A 413 -9.89 11.02 -14.97
CA ILE A 413 -11.16 10.49 -15.48
C ILE A 413 -12.29 11.19 -14.75
N GLY A 414 -13.17 11.85 -15.50
CA GLY A 414 -14.40 12.44 -14.97
C GLY A 414 -15.49 11.38 -14.81
N TYR A 415 -16.09 11.30 -13.63
CA TYR A 415 -17.18 10.37 -13.35
C TYR A 415 -18.45 10.71 -14.16
N ASN A 416 -19.15 9.66 -14.59
CA ASN A 416 -20.50 9.76 -15.14
C ASN A 416 -21.46 8.97 -14.25
N GLY A 417 -22.55 9.57 -13.81
CA GLY A 417 -23.58 8.89 -13.02
C GLY A 417 -24.16 9.76 -11.92
N LYS A 418 -24.83 9.12 -10.95
CA LYS A 418 -25.49 9.83 -9.87
C LYS A 418 -24.50 10.24 -8.79
N VAL A 419 -24.59 11.49 -8.37
CA VAL A 419 -23.98 12.02 -7.15
C VAL A 419 -25.10 12.26 -6.16
N VAL A 420 -24.96 11.74 -4.95
CA VAL A 420 -25.91 11.98 -3.86
C VAL A 420 -25.44 13.18 -3.07
N VAL A 421 -26.24 14.24 -3.04
CA VAL A 421 -25.99 15.43 -2.22
C VAL A 421 -26.83 15.34 -0.96
N PHE A 422 -26.15 15.35 0.17
CA PHE A 422 -26.72 15.37 1.50
C PHE A 422 -26.78 16.80 2.02
N VAL A 423 -27.99 17.31 2.26
CA VAL A 423 -28.23 18.62 2.88
C VAL A 423 -28.87 18.37 4.24
N ASP A 424 -28.10 18.58 5.30
CA ASP A 424 -28.40 18.27 6.70
C ASP A 424 -28.83 16.83 7.02
N SER A 425 -30.03 16.44 6.63
CA SER A 425 -30.61 15.11 6.85
C SER A 425 -31.43 14.61 5.66
N LYS A 426 -31.37 15.33 4.54
CA LYS A 426 -32.10 15.03 3.31
C LYS A 426 -31.13 14.64 2.20
N PHE A 427 -31.52 13.66 1.39
CA PHE A 427 -30.75 13.16 0.26
C PHE A 427 -31.37 13.64 -1.05
N TYR A 428 -30.53 14.15 -1.93
CA TYR A 428 -30.89 14.60 -3.27
C TYR A 428 -29.96 13.96 -4.29
N ASN A 429 -30.44 13.69 -5.49
CA ASN A 429 -29.63 13.14 -6.57
C ASN A 429 -29.31 14.23 -7.58
N ALA A 430 -28.04 14.35 -7.94
CA ALA A 430 -27.56 15.14 -9.06
C ALA A 430 -26.99 14.20 -10.12
N GLU A 431 -27.21 14.52 -11.40
CA GLU A 431 -26.53 13.83 -12.49
C GLU A 431 -25.14 14.44 -12.68
N CYS A 432 -24.13 13.60 -12.70
CA CYS A 432 -22.75 13.95 -12.99
C CYS A 432 -22.40 13.51 -14.41
N SER A 433 -21.82 14.42 -15.18
CA SER A 433 -21.35 14.15 -16.53
C SER A 433 -19.96 14.74 -16.71
N ASN A 434 -19.03 13.90 -17.17
CA ASN A 434 -17.62 14.21 -17.33
C ASN A 434 -17.01 14.83 -16.06
N GLY A 435 -17.41 14.29 -14.91
CA GLY A 435 -16.94 14.70 -13.60
C GLY A 435 -17.48 16.04 -13.09
N ALA A 436 -18.48 16.66 -13.72
CA ALA A 436 -19.16 17.84 -13.19
C ALA A 436 -20.61 17.52 -12.85
N PHE A 437 -21.12 18.02 -11.73
CA PHE A 437 -22.52 17.90 -11.33
C PHE A 437 -23.08 19.23 -10.85
N GLU A 438 -24.39 19.41 -11.06
CA GLU A 438 -25.15 20.57 -10.58
C GLU A 438 -26.47 20.09 -9.98
N LEU A 439 -26.83 20.63 -8.83
CA LEU A 439 -28.10 20.39 -8.16
C LEU A 439 -28.81 21.72 -7.88
N LYS A 440 -30.08 21.80 -8.25
CA LYS A 440 -30.95 22.94 -7.91
C LYS A 440 -31.95 22.56 -6.84
N LEU A 441 -31.97 23.33 -5.76
CA LEU A 441 -32.89 23.17 -4.63
C LEU A 441 -33.62 24.49 -4.35
N PRO A 442 -34.76 24.45 -3.65
CA PRO A 442 -35.38 25.67 -3.15
C PRO A 442 -34.38 26.44 -2.28
N LYS A 443 -34.27 27.75 -2.52
CA LYS A 443 -33.39 28.67 -1.78
C LYS A 443 -33.42 28.47 -0.25
N THR A 444 -34.62 28.29 0.30
CA THR A 444 -34.84 28.08 1.74
C THR A 444 -34.20 26.81 2.29
N GLU A 445 -33.96 25.78 1.46
CA GLU A 445 -33.30 24.55 1.88
C GLU A 445 -31.78 24.74 1.99
N ILE A 446 -31.18 25.52 1.10
CA ILE A 446 -29.74 25.80 1.12
C ILE A 446 -29.41 26.86 2.17
N GLU A 447 -30.18 27.96 2.24
CA GLU A 447 -29.93 29.05 3.19
C GLU A 447 -29.96 28.61 4.65
N ASN A 448 -30.86 27.69 5.00
CA ASN A 448 -31.00 27.22 6.38
C ASN A 448 -30.13 26.00 6.69
N SER A 449 -29.41 25.47 5.70
CA SER A 449 -28.58 24.30 5.88
C SER A 449 -27.39 24.58 6.80
N LYS A 450 -27.08 23.61 7.64
CA LYS A 450 -25.90 23.61 8.52
C LYS A 450 -24.74 22.86 7.89
N LYS A 451 -25.04 21.78 7.17
CA LYS A 451 -24.06 20.89 6.55
C LYS A 451 -24.53 20.45 5.17
N ILE A 452 -23.66 20.60 4.18
CA ILE A 452 -23.84 20.07 2.82
C ILE A 452 -22.65 19.16 2.51
N GLN A 453 -22.93 17.96 2.02
CA GLN A 453 -21.93 16.99 1.54
C GLN A 453 -22.40 16.35 0.25
N ALA A 454 -21.48 15.87 -0.55
CA ALA A 454 -21.77 15.05 -1.71
C ALA A 454 -21.05 13.72 -1.57
N TYR A 455 -21.64 12.65 -2.11
CA TYR A 455 -20.92 11.40 -2.29
C TYR A 455 -21.28 10.69 -3.58
N VAL A 456 -20.34 9.88 -4.06
CA VAL A 456 -20.55 8.93 -5.16
C VAL A 456 -20.53 7.53 -4.57
N ASP A 457 -21.60 6.77 -4.81
CA ASP A 457 -21.58 5.32 -4.60
C ASP A 457 -21.01 4.65 -5.84
N PHE A 458 -19.87 4.00 -5.67
CA PHE A 458 -19.21 3.21 -6.70
C PHE A 458 -19.28 1.70 -6.37
N TRP A 459 -20.47 1.25 -5.96
CA TRP A 459 -20.87 -0.14 -5.68
C TRP A 459 -19.87 -0.87 -4.80
N GLY A 460 -19.81 -0.43 -3.55
CA GLY A 460 -18.95 -0.98 -2.51
C GLY A 460 -17.95 0.03 -1.95
N ILE A 461 -17.79 1.18 -2.60
CA ILE A 461 -17.01 2.31 -2.10
C ILE A 461 -17.84 3.59 -2.25
N ASN A 462 -18.12 4.26 -1.14
CA ASN A 462 -18.74 5.57 -1.13
C ASN A 462 -17.66 6.62 -0.99
N TYR A 463 -17.41 7.42 -2.02
CA TYR A 463 -16.46 8.53 -2.00
C TYR A 463 -17.16 9.78 -1.53
N TRP A 464 -16.71 10.35 -0.41
CA TRP A 464 -17.35 11.49 0.24
C TRP A 464 -16.57 12.78 0.00
N SER A 465 -17.30 13.86 -0.25
CA SER A 465 -16.74 15.20 -0.17
C SER A 465 -16.53 15.60 1.28
N GLN A 466 -15.59 16.54 1.47
CA GLN A 466 -15.51 17.27 2.73
C GLN A 466 -16.85 17.99 3.01
N PRO A 467 -17.28 18.07 4.28
CA PRO A 467 -18.47 18.81 4.65
C PRO A 467 -18.32 20.30 4.42
N PHE A 468 -19.23 20.86 3.64
CA PHE A 468 -19.47 22.29 3.67
C PHE A 468 -20.31 22.63 4.90
N GLN A 469 -19.73 23.37 5.86
CA GLN A 469 -20.46 23.92 7.01
C GLN A 469 -20.52 25.45 6.91
N LYS A 470 -21.72 26.02 7.11
CA LYS A 470 -21.95 27.47 6.94
C LYS A 470 -21.13 28.33 7.95
N SER A 471 -20.68 27.75 9.06
CA SER A 471 -19.75 28.40 10.01
C SER A 471 -18.32 28.55 9.48
N ASN A 472 -17.93 27.81 8.43
CA ASN A 472 -16.55 27.75 7.94
C ASN A 472 -16.22 28.79 6.86
N TYR A 473 -17.17 29.69 6.56
CA TYR A 473 -16.93 30.89 5.73
C TYR A 473 -17.36 32.19 6.41
N GLY A 474 -17.42 32.18 7.75
CA GLY A 474 -17.35 33.39 8.56
C GLY A 474 -15.90 33.74 8.85
N HIS A 475 -15.32 34.61 8.00
CA HIS A 475 -13.96 35.17 8.09
C HIS A 475 -12.81 34.23 7.68
N LEU A 476 -12.17 34.57 6.57
CA LEU A 476 -10.82 34.10 6.21
C LEU A 476 -9.89 34.22 7.44
N LYS A 477 -9.53 33.10 8.06
CA LYS A 477 -8.39 33.07 8.98
C LYS A 477 -7.12 33.12 8.13
N LYS A 478 -6.47 34.29 8.10
CA LYS A 478 -5.12 34.42 7.53
C LYS A 478 -4.11 33.90 8.57
N PHE A 479 -3.37 32.87 8.21
CA PHE A 479 -2.16 32.46 8.95
C PHE A 479 -0.95 33.04 8.25
N MET A 480 0.01 33.50 9.05
CA MET A 480 1.28 34.01 8.57
C MET A 480 2.35 33.05 9.07
N LEU A 481 2.97 32.27 8.18
CA LEU A 481 4.14 31.48 8.53
C LEU A 481 5.37 32.33 8.21
N GLU A 482 6.06 32.77 9.26
CA GLU A 482 7.36 33.44 9.19
C GLU A 482 8.43 32.35 9.38
N ILE A 483 9.41 32.25 8.48
CA ILE A 483 10.55 31.35 8.67
C ILE A 483 11.79 32.22 8.78
N THR A 484 12.34 32.33 9.99
CA THR A 484 13.55 33.12 10.27
C THR A 484 14.76 32.19 10.38
N LEU A 485 15.64 32.21 9.38
CA LEU A 485 16.93 31.52 9.46
C LEU A 485 17.96 32.45 10.12
N LYS A 486 18.45 32.08 11.30
CA LYS A 486 19.55 32.79 11.97
C LYS A 486 20.85 32.02 11.76
N MET A 487 21.83 32.65 11.12
CA MET A 487 23.20 32.14 11.08
C MET A 487 23.97 32.68 12.29
N VAL A 488 24.73 31.82 12.96
CA VAL A 488 25.58 32.20 14.09
C VAL A 488 27.02 31.89 13.71
N GLU A 489 27.90 32.88 13.84
CA GLU A 489 29.32 32.72 13.59
C GLU A 489 29.97 31.90 14.71
N GLU A 490 30.66 30.82 14.34
CA GLU A 490 31.20 29.81 15.26
C GLU A 490 32.36 30.33 16.14
N SER A 491 32.89 31.52 15.84
CA SER A 491 34.08 32.09 16.47
C SER A 491 33.79 32.93 17.73
N SER A 492 32.60 33.50 17.88
CA SER A 492 32.29 34.48 18.94
C SER A 492 31.15 34.08 19.88
N GLY A 493 30.25 33.19 19.48
CA GLY A 493 29.16 32.71 20.32
C GLY A 493 28.06 33.74 20.65
N GLU A 494 28.08 34.93 20.04
CA GLU A 494 27.02 35.92 20.23
C GLU A 494 25.85 35.70 19.25
N ILE A 495 24.63 35.75 19.80
CA ILE A 495 23.37 35.64 19.06
C ILE A 495 22.77 37.04 18.96
N TYR A 496 22.55 37.53 17.74
CA TYR A 496 21.91 38.82 17.49
C TYR A 496 20.50 38.65 16.94
N ASP A 497 19.53 39.27 17.61
CA ASP A 497 18.12 39.29 17.20
C ASP A 497 17.78 40.67 16.63
N LEU A 498 17.45 40.72 15.33
CA LEU A 498 16.92 41.91 14.67
C LEU A 498 15.69 41.55 13.84
N SER A 499 14.65 42.37 13.95
CA SER A 499 13.37 42.20 13.25
C SER A 499 13.02 43.50 12.53
N PHE A 500 12.69 43.41 11.23
CA PHE A 500 12.14 44.53 10.46
C PHE A 500 11.08 44.04 9.47
N ASN A 501 10.08 44.88 9.17
CA ASN A 501 9.00 44.61 8.19
C ASN A 501 9.15 45.48 6.95
N PHE A 502 9.05 44.93 5.73
CA PHE A 502 8.52 45.62 4.52
C PHE A 502 7.94 44.62 3.49
N ILE A 503 7.06 45.10 2.59
CA ILE A 503 6.31 44.29 1.61
C ILE A 503 6.83 44.58 0.20
N SER A 504 7.29 43.55 -0.53
CA SER A 504 7.66 43.62 -1.94
C SER A 504 6.65 42.88 -2.84
N ASN A 505 6.31 43.46 -4.00
CA ASN A 505 5.40 42.91 -5.00
C ASN A 505 6.19 42.49 -6.25
N ASN A 506 6.73 41.28 -6.27
CA ASN A 506 7.31 40.68 -7.48
C ASN A 506 6.47 39.49 -7.98
N THR A 507 6.46 39.30 -9.31
CA THR A 507 5.68 38.26 -10.02
C THR A 507 6.45 36.94 -10.12
N ILE A 508 5.77 35.82 -9.90
CA ILE A 508 6.33 34.46 -9.68
C ILE A 508 6.03 33.56 -10.89
N THR A 509 6.96 32.67 -11.26
CA THR A 509 6.72 31.62 -12.28
C THR A 509 7.19 30.26 -11.76
N TRP A 510 6.38 29.21 -11.95
CA TRP A 510 6.64 27.83 -11.50
C TRP A 510 7.04 26.90 -12.66
N GLN A 511 8.00 25.99 -12.45
CA GLN A 511 8.23 24.81 -13.30
C GLN A 511 8.62 23.58 -12.44
N ASN A 512 7.97 22.43 -12.67
CA ASN A 512 8.33 21.10 -12.15
C ASN A 512 8.64 21.03 -10.63
N ASN A 513 7.72 21.46 -9.78
CA ASN A 513 7.83 21.40 -8.31
C ASN A 513 9.03 22.15 -7.71
N LYS A 514 9.69 23.01 -8.49
CA LYS A 514 10.86 23.78 -8.05
C LYS A 514 10.57 25.27 -8.11
N PHE A 515 10.84 25.95 -6.99
CA PHE A 515 11.03 27.38 -6.97
C PHE A 515 12.41 27.73 -7.55
N THR A 516 12.50 28.81 -8.33
CA THR A 516 13.77 29.31 -8.86
C THR A 516 13.73 30.83 -8.85
N HIS A 517 14.55 31.43 -7.99
CA HIS A 517 14.82 32.86 -8.01
C HIS A 517 16.20 33.11 -8.63
N LYS A 518 16.29 34.10 -9.52
CA LYS A 518 17.55 34.56 -10.10
C LYS A 518 17.72 36.03 -9.76
N GLU A 519 18.73 36.34 -8.97
CA GLU A 519 19.12 37.71 -8.70
C GLU A 519 20.29 38.13 -9.59
N LYS A 520 20.32 39.41 -9.96
CA LYS A 520 21.42 40.02 -10.71
C LYS A 520 21.98 41.18 -9.88
N THR A 521 23.03 40.94 -9.13
CA THR A 521 23.67 41.95 -8.30
C THR A 521 24.54 42.89 -9.14
N THR A 522 24.32 44.19 -9.02
CA THR A 522 25.16 45.24 -9.63
C THR A 522 26.17 45.77 -8.61
N SER A 523 27.16 44.97 -8.23
CA SER A 523 28.40 45.47 -7.62
C SER A 523 29.50 44.40 -7.63
N SER A 524 30.63 44.74 -8.24
CA SER A 524 31.89 43.98 -8.33
C SER A 524 31.92 42.75 -9.25
N SER A 525 33.09 42.53 -9.87
CA SER A 525 33.33 41.90 -11.17
C SER A 525 33.34 40.36 -11.19
N THR A 526 32.42 39.70 -10.51
CA THR A 526 32.18 38.25 -10.65
C THR A 526 30.69 37.98 -10.53
N GLU A 527 30.04 37.57 -11.62
CA GLU A 527 28.67 37.06 -11.58
C GLU A 527 28.63 35.81 -10.70
N LYS A 528 28.02 35.90 -9.50
CA LYS A 528 27.62 34.73 -8.73
C LYS A 528 26.11 34.57 -8.88
N GLU A 529 25.70 33.60 -9.69
CA GLU A 529 24.32 33.17 -9.77
C GLU A 529 24.01 32.34 -8.51
N GLN A 530 23.20 32.87 -7.59
CA GLN A 530 22.68 32.11 -6.47
C GLN A 530 21.25 31.68 -6.79
N THR A 531 21.07 30.36 -6.92
CA THR A 531 19.74 29.79 -7.13
C THR A 531 19.34 29.04 -5.88
N LEU A 532 18.25 29.48 -5.26
CA LEU A 532 17.64 28.79 -4.14
C LEU A 532 16.47 27.94 -4.62
N TYR A 533 16.47 26.67 -4.22
CA TYR A 533 15.41 25.72 -4.52
C TYR A 533 14.65 25.38 -3.24
N LEU A 534 13.31 25.48 -3.31
CA LEU A 534 12.37 24.96 -2.33
C LEU A 534 11.56 23.86 -3.02
N GLU A 535 11.59 22.66 -2.44
CA GLU A 535 10.81 21.50 -2.87
C GLU A 535 9.86 21.14 -1.73
N MET A 536 8.57 21.00 -2.04
CA MET A 536 7.49 20.73 -1.10
C MET A 536 6.69 19.50 -1.57
N ASN A 537 5.98 18.85 -0.65
CA ASN A 537 5.13 17.72 -1.00
C ASN A 537 4.01 18.15 -1.99
N PRO A 538 3.69 17.38 -3.05
CA PRO A 538 2.59 17.65 -3.96
C PRO A 538 1.23 17.98 -3.31
N TYR A 539 0.92 17.40 -2.14
CA TYR A 539 -0.31 17.68 -1.39
C TYR A 539 -0.36 19.11 -0.82
N GLU A 540 0.79 19.72 -0.50
CA GLU A 540 0.88 21.02 0.18
C GLU A 540 0.69 22.22 -0.76
N LYS A 541 0.91 22.02 -2.08
CA LYS A 541 0.80 23.05 -3.13
C LYS A 541 -0.57 23.72 -3.17
N ASN A 542 -1.64 22.98 -2.89
CA ASN A 542 -3.02 23.45 -2.99
C ASN A 542 -3.42 24.42 -1.87
N TYR A 543 -2.57 24.57 -0.84
CA TYR A 543 -2.85 25.41 0.32
C TYR A 543 -2.09 26.74 0.31
N ILE A 544 -1.16 26.95 -0.62
CA ILE A 544 -0.28 28.13 -0.70
C ILE A 544 -0.90 29.17 -1.65
N ASN A 545 -1.33 30.31 -1.10
CA ASN A 545 -1.89 31.42 -1.89
C ASN A 545 -0.81 32.34 -2.45
N LYS A 546 0.23 32.63 -1.66
CA LYS A 546 1.30 33.57 -2.04
C LYS A 546 2.57 33.25 -1.28
N ILE A 547 3.72 33.38 -1.95
CA ILE A 547 5.04 33.39 -1.32
C ILE A 547 5.57 34.82 -1.44
N ILE A 548 5.91 35.46 -0.32
CA ILE A 548 6.58 36.76 -0.32
C ILE A 548 8.01 36.52 0.16
N TYR A 549 8.97 36.93 -0.65
CA TYR A 549 10.39 36.88 -0.36
C TYR A 549 10.84 38.30 -0.01
N ASP A 550 11.51 38.46 1.14
CA ASP A 550 12.09 39.73 1.56
C ASP A 550 13.60 39.55 1.78
N HIS A 551 14.39 40.37 1.08
CA HIS A 551 15.85 40.42 1.17
C HIS A 551 16.26 41.83 1.55
N LYS A 552 17.13 41.98 2.55
CA LYS A 552 17.47 43.29 3.12
C LYS A 552 18.97 43.43 3.30
N GLU A 553 19.60 44.26 2.47
CA GLU A 553 20.95 44.76 2.74
C GLU A 553 20.89 45.87 3.80
N GLN A 554 21.83 45.87 4.74
CA GLN A 554 22.12 47.03 5.60
C GLN A 554 23.56 47.50 5.44
N ASN A 555 23.74 48.81 5.52
CA ASN A 555 25.02 49.49 5.38
C ASN A 555 26.07 48.98 6.37
N HIS A 556 27.27 48.75 5.83
CA HIS A 556 28.45 48.25 6.52
C HIS A 556 29.09 49.30 7.45
N GLU A 557 29.46 48.90 8.67
CA GLU A 557 30.69 49.39 9.30
C GLU A 557 31.65 48.20 9.43
N GLU A 558 32.79 48.28 8.74
CA GLU A 558 33.85 47.27 8.79
C GLU A 558 34.47 47.21 10.20
N VAL A 559 34.32 46.06 10.86
CA VAL A 559 35.25 45.64 11.90
C VAL A 559 35.66 44.20 11.64
N GLY A 560 36.91 43.99 11.23
CA GLY A 560 37.56 42.68 11.33
C GLY A 560 37.64 41.81 10.08
N GLY A 561 37.41 42.33 8.87
CA GLY A 561 37.90 41.70 7.63
C GLY A 561 37.31 40.33 7.27
N TYR A 562 36.08 40.02 7.70
CA TYR A 562 35.31 38.88 7.24
C TYR A 562 33.88 39.32 6.89
N ASP A 563 33.43 38.97 5.69
CA ASP A 563 32.06 39.17 5.20
C ASP A 563 31.19 38.00 5.69
N LEU A 564 30.04 38.30 6.31
CA LEU A 564 28.84 37.43 6.37
C LEU A 564 27.69 38.15 7.09
N THR A 565 26.50 38.21 6.46
CA THR A 565 25.20 37.78 7.03
C THR A 565 24.04 38.12 6.10
N ASP A 566 23.53 37.11 5.37
CA ASP A 566 22.20 37.18 4.75
C ASP A 566 21.17 36.50 5.68
N VAL A 567 20.12 37.23 6.06
CA VAL A 567 18.91 36.64 6.64
C VAL A 567 17.91 36.46 5.52
N ILE A 568 17.66 35.22 5.13
CA ILE A 568 16.63 34.90 4.15
C ILE A 568 15.32 34.63 4.90
N THR A 569 14.33 35.50 4.71
CA THR A 569 12.99 35.33 5.29
C THR A 569 12.00 34.92 4.20
N PHE A 570 11.35 33.78 4.40
CA PHE A 570 10.20 33.38 3.59
C PHE A 570 8.92 33.72 4.33
N HIS A 571 8.01 34.40 3.64
CA HIS A 571 6.63 34.57 4.09
C HIS A 571 5.73 33.68 3.24
N LEU A 572 5.10 32.71 3.86
CA LEU A 572 4.13 31.83 3.21
C LEU A 572 2.72 32.25 3.65
N GLU A 573 1.90 32.70 2.69
CA GLU A 573 0.47 32.96 2.90
C GLU A 573 -0.30 31.69 2.57
N LEU A 574 -0.81 31.02 3.62
CA LEU A 574 -1.58 29.78 3.51
C LEU A 574 -3.08 30.04 3.59
N THR A 575 -3.87 29.23 2.90
CA THR A 575 -5.33 29.21 3.02
C THR A 575 -5.74 28.12 3.99
N GLN A 576 -6.23 28.48 5.18
CA GLN A 576 -6.78 27.48 6.10
C GLN A 576 -8.20 27.10 5.65
N LYS A 577 -8.42 25.83 5.32
CA LYS A 577 -9.75 25.19 5.38
C LYS A 577 -9.77 24.41 6.69
N ASP A 578 -10.66 24.78 7.61
CA ASP A 578 -10.66 24.32 9.00
C ASP A 578 -10.75 22.80 9.13
N ASN A 579 -9.67 22.16 9.57
CA ASN A 579 -9.67 21.11 10.60
C ASN A 579 -8.26 20.94 11.17
N LEU A 580 -8.20 20.71 12.48
CA LEU A 580 -6.99 20.48 13.26
C LEU A 580 -6.28 19.19 12.79
N MET A 581 -5.48 19.26 11.74
CA MET A 581 -4.24 18.48 11.73
C MET A 581 -3.26 19.20 12.64
N TRP A 582 -2.71 18.49 13.62
CA TRP A 582 -1.59 19.01 14.38
C TRP A 582 -0.50 19.40 13.39
N TYR A 583 0.01 20.65 13.48
CA TYR A 583 1.02 21.21 12.57
C TYR A 583 2.27 20.31 12.37
N SER A 584 2.48 19.33 13.25
CA SER A 584 3.50 18.28 13.15
C SER A 584 3.30 17.27 12.00
N GLU A 585 2.11 17.17 11.41
CA GLU A 585 1.82 16.24 10.30
C GLU A 585 1.89 16.91 8.92
N LEU A 586 1.87 18.25 8.88
CA LEU A 586 1.76 19.06 7.67
C LEU A 586 3.11 19.45 7.04
N MET A 587 4.24 19.14 7.69
CA MET A 587 5.59 19.46 7.22
C MET A 587 6.49 18.26 7.49
N GLN A 588 6.57 17.33 6.54
CA GLN A 588 7.43 16.14 6.70
C GLN A 588 8.92 16.47 6.51
N TRP A 589 9.26 17.43 5.65
CA TRP A 589 10.62 17.91 5.43
C TRP A 589 10.59 19.23 4.62
N VAL A 590 11.65 20.04 4.76
CA VAL A 590 11.94 21.19 3.87
C VAL A 590 13.38 21.04 3.43
N ASP A 591 13.61 20.97 2.13
CA ASP A 591 14.96 20.94 1.56
C ASP A 591 15.37 22.31 1.03
N ILE A 592 16.54 22.78 1.44
CA ILE A 592 17.14 24.04 0.99
C ILE A 592 18.47 23.75 0.30
N TRP A 593 18.69 24.37 -0.88
CA TRP A 593 19.87 24.14 -1.72
C TRP A 593 20.41 25.45 -2.27
N GLY A 594 21.74 25.58 -2.37
CA GLY A 594 22.41 26.70 -3.02
C GLY A 594 23.85 26.38 -3.43
N ALA A 595 24.46 27.26 -4.23
CA ALA A 595 25.79 27.03 -4.81
C ALA A 595 26.91 27.02 -3.75
N ALA A 596 27.78 26.01 -3.86
CA ALA A 596 29.10 25.73 -3.26
C ALA A 596 29.50 26.21 -1.84
N ASP A 597 29.07 27.37 -1.35
CA ASP A 597 29.56 28.03 -0.11
C ASP A 597 28.63 27.88 1.12
N LEU A 598 27.40 27.34 0.98
CA LEU A 598 26.51 27.01 2.12
C LEU A 598 27.13 25.99 3.11
N ARG A 599 28.19 25.29 2.68
CA ARG A 599 28.88 24.22 3.41
C ARG A 599 29.63 24.66 4.68
N LYS A 600 29.85 25.97 4.90
CA LYS A 600 30.74 26.45 5.96
C LYS A 600 30.08 27.14 7.18
N VAL A 601 28.76 27.40 7.19
CA VAL A 601 28.22 28.42 8.14
C VAL A 601 26.95 28.01 8.90
N LEU A 602 26.34 26.85 8.63
CA LEU A 602 25.10 26.44 9.31
C LEU A 602 25.37 25.55 10.53
N THR A 603 25.41 26.14 11.72
CA THR A 603 25.62 25.43 13.00
C THR A 603 24.35 25.29 13.82
N ASN A 604 23.36 26.19 13.65
CA ASN A 604 22.06 26.13 14.33
C ASN A 604 20.95 26.67 13.44
N VAL A 605 20.02 25.82 13.04
CA VAL A 605 18.78 26.24 12.37
C VAL A 605 17.67 26.30 13.43
N SER A 606 17.02 27.46 13.56
CA SER A 606 15.82 27.61 14.40
C SER A 606 14.63 27.91 13.50
N LEU A 607 13.54 27.16 13.65
CA LEU A 607 12.26 27.46 12.99
C LEU A 607 11.39 28.23 13.98
N VAL A 608 10.95 29.44 13.61
CA VAL A 608 10.10 30.30 14.44
C VAL A 608 8.73 30.47 13.80
N ILE A 609 7.73 29.70 14.21
CA ILE A 609 6.36 29.85 13.70
C ILE A 609 5.64 30.92 14.53
N VAL A 610 5.22 32.03 13.91
CA VAL A 610 4.46 33.10 14.59
C VAL A 610 2.99 33.05 14.19
N ASP A 611 2.14 32.53 15.06
CA ASP A 611 0.70 32.52 14.86
C ASP A 611 0.12 33.89 15.22
N LYS A 612 -0.34 34.69 14.24
CA LYS A 612 -0.96 36.01 14.48
C LYS A 612 -2.45 35.96 14.21
N PHE A 613 -3.25 36.24 15.23
CA PHE A 613 -4.70 36.36 15.17
C PHE A 613 -5.11 37.83 15.15
N GLY A 614 -5.73 38.29 14.07
CA GLY A 614 -6.47 39.56 14.10
C GLY A 614 -7.78 39.38 14.86
N ILE A 615 -8.06 40.24 15.84
CA ILE A 615 -9.38 40.39 16.45
C ILE A 615 -10.09 41.45 15.63
N TYR A 616 -11.19 41.07 14.99
CA TYR A 616 -11.99 41.94 14.13
C TYR A 616 -13.32 42.26 14.82
N ASP A 617 -13.78 43.50 14.65
CA ASP A 617 -15.13 43.86 15.06
C ASP A 617 -16.18 43.32 14.06
N ASP A 618 -17.45 43.47 14.42
CA ASP A 618 -18.63 43.03 13.66
C ASP A 618 -18.73 43.66 12.25
N LYS A 619 -17.85 44.63 11.93
CA LYS A 619 -17.75 45.30 10.63
C LYS A 619 -16.47 44.95 9.88
N GLY A 620 -15.69 43.99 10.39
CA GLY A 620 -14.45 43.50 9.77
C GLY A 620 -13.27 44.45 9.93
N LYS A 621 -13.31 45.40 10.88
CA LYS A 621 -12.16 46.27 11.18
C LYS A 621 -11.28 45.62 12.25
N ILE A 622 -9.95 45.64 12.03
CA ILE A 622 -8.98 45.14 13.01
C ILE A 622 -9.05 46.02 14.26
N VAL A 623 -9.43 45.41 15.39
CA VAL A 623 -9.50 46.06 16.72
C VAL A 623 -8.45 45.52 17.68
N GLY A 624 -7.74 44.45 17.32
CA GLY A 624 -6.59 43.94 18.07
C GLY A 624 -5.82 42.89 17.29
N VAL A 625 -4.60 42.58 17.74
CA VAL A 625 -3.82 41.44 17.23
C VAL A 625 -3.31 40.66 18.43
N ASN A 626 -3.51 39.36 18.44
CA ASN A 626 -2.95 38.43 19.41
C ASN A 626 -1.92 37.55 18.71
N SER A 627 -0.75 37.32 19.29
CA SER A 627 0.29 36.51 18.65
C SER A 627 0.85 35.43 19.57
N LYS A 628 1.09 34.24 19.03
CA LYS A 628 1.75 33.13 19.74
C LYS A 628 2.92 32.60 18.91
N THR A 629 4.12 32.67 19.47
CA THR A 629 5.36 32.27 18.79
C THR A 629 5.79 30.89 19.27
N TYR A 630 6.09 30.00 18.33
CA TYR A 630 6.66 28.68 18.57
C TYR A 630 8.09 28.66 18.02
N THR A 631 9.07 28.31 18.84
CA THR A 631 10.48 28.23 18.42
C THR A 631 10.97 26.81 18.58
N TYR A 632 11.35 26.18 17.48
CA TYR A 632 11.96 24.86 17.47
C TYR A 632 13.48 25.01 17.43
N ARG A 633 14.19 24.29 18.32
CA ARG A 633 15.66 24.22 18.39
C ARG A 633 16.07 22.74 18.38
N ASN A 634 17.25 22.45 17.82
CA ASN A 634 17.80 21.11 17.55
C ASN A 634 17.06 20.35 16.44
N ILE A 635 17.28 20.77 15.20
CA ILE A 635 16.81 20.05 14.01
C ILE A 635 17.89 19.05 13.61
N ASP A 636 17.52 17.77 13.51
CA ASP A 636 18.41 16.71 13.02
C ASP A 636 18.58 16.88 11.51
N TYR A 637 19.82 16.90 11.02
CA TYR A 637 20.14 17.03 9.59
C TYR A 637 21.02 15.88 9.13
N SER A 638 20.72 15.29 7.97
CA SER A 638 21.63 14.37 7.29
C SER A 638 22.44 15.14 6.25
N LYS A 639 23.77 14.99 6.29
CA LYS A 639 24.69 15.55 5.29
C LYS A 639 24.81 14.56 4.14
N ASP A 640 24.25 14.91 2.98
CA ASP A 640 24.49 14.15 1.75
C ASP A 640 25.50 14.88 0.83
N LEU A 641 26.17 14.12 -0.04
CA LEU A 641 27.27 14.55 -0.93
C LEU A 641 26.91 15.68 -1.92
N ASP A 642 25.63 16.06 -1.99
CA ASP A 642 25.04 16.97 -2.98
C ASP A 642 24.76 18.41 -2.48
N ASN A 643 25.35 18.85 -1.34
CA ASN A 643 25.08 20.17 -0.73
C ASN A 643 23.63 20.38 -0.30
N ARG A 644 22.94 19.31 0.11
CA ARG A 644 21.57 19.35 0.63
C ARG A 644 21.59 19.55 2.13
N VAL A 645 20.70 20.41 2.62
CA VAL A 645 20.35 20.46 4.05
C VAL A 645 18.88 20.07 4.16
N THR A 646 18.64 18.84 4.60
CA THR A 646 17.30 18.32 4.90
C THR A 646 17.00 18.56 6.37
N LEU A 647 15.95 19.31 6.64
CA LEU A 647 15.49 19.60 8.00
C LEU A 647 14.41 18.59 8.39
N TRP A 648 14.72 17.69 9.32
CA TRP A 648 13.75 16.74 9.87
C TRP A 648 13.13 17.29 11.16
N LEU A 649 11.83 17.59 11.11
CA LEU A 649 11.07 17.97 12.30
C LEU A 649 10.66 16.70 13.06
N MET A 650 11.54 16.18 13.92
CA MET A 650 11.21 15.02 14.75
C MET A 650 10.43 15.40 16.01
N LYS A 651 9.43 14.59 16.35
CA LYS A 651 8.57 14.70 17.54
C LYS A 651 9.39 14.45 18.82
N GLN A 652 9.27 15.33 19.82
CA GLN A 652 9.43 14.94 21.23
C GLN A 652 8.07 14.59 21.82
#